data_AF-A0AA36I5B4-F1
#
_entry.id   AF-A0AA36I5B4-F1
#
_cell.length_a   1.000
_cell.length_b   1.000
_cell.length_c   1.000
_cell.angle_alpha   90.00
_cell.angle_beta   90.00
_cell.angle_gamma   90.00
#
_symmetry.space_group_name_H-M   'P 1'
#
loop_
_entity.id
_entity.type
_entity.pdbx_description
1 polymer ?
#
loop_
_entity_poly.entity_id
_entity_poly.type
_entity_poly.pdbx_seq_one_letter_code
_entity_poly.pdbx_strand_id
1 'polypeptide(L)'
;MGAAVFGKISAQAMRLMVEGHFFPMQQHLHSQSGSARSCDVLEHTCRLVVQIAKETSHRGPSPEWPRDRMPNGGSFPCRAGPASTRMTGDPKGGDTMMPEEIQCVSQALTLLIELCQGPNLQNQEVVSTLGLVETSSRLLQPSYDLICRLEGDIYPPTIRRLKALLMDGMLALVEGRLDSQIHVTIPQRLDPVAVKERIEFVHSYFVFGIVGVSTRTVDSEAVAAIPLEGNSRSLFSPQADPTDVYHSLVEASVLTEELLEDLSDADIRNFFSEGLKMVQLILEVATYSASFEKIVKPVKEEDETFVDDPSQYLSEKHYLQERQKYHVHCKYRMAFSFLSRFVRTIEVMMNGNLHYLHFRLPVTAMWYVYGEAKQNILDTIPFASPDIKARYFVKRCIGLHRESKLIKDLSRFSIVPKRLLKVAQRNIPDWMHRPFQIFLCDDAKNMARLLRSALFLGLALSAFTGMFLVPPENGDHPEWSSHTASLISNTLSLLYFTCTAVWLLLTVVIKFPIALHEAEEMRSKPPRNALANLLMNAYALSRLMRDGQVAWRALLLTCCFCAFVFGHYWLNSFILMDFWCQSPVLATVFRAICSPLKSLAMTFLGLLIITFVYAAIGFRYFREDFHHFCNENILTCTENILYQGTRGGIVGLSLMMSSTHPGRPDWTERMLYDMSYFIIFGVIVLNTIVGLIVDSFGALRLDMEARENDQQTQTFVSCIDRRSVEQVAQSAGISDGFEYHETYRQNKWDYMAFLFHLCETDLEELTGPEHHIRALMDRGDAKWLPIGRSKFLEGAGMGMNPLDRFMRIQEQTKYLGSFVESNQDSWKSISRSMSQLDSAIRDKLDGMLTELRDLQLELKQQRMLKD
;
A
#
# COMPACT_ATOMS: atom_id res chain seq x y z
N MET A 1 30.24 -30.08 -19.62
CA MET A 1 29.98 -29.91 -18.17
C MET A 1 30.86 -28.85 -17.51
N GLY A 2 32.20 -28.92 -17.58
CA GLY A 2 33.09 -27.92 -16.93
C GLY A 2 32.88 -26.46 -17.38
N ALA A 3 32.70 -26.21 -18.68
CA ALA A 3 32.46 -24.85 -19.22
C ALA A 3 31.10 -24.25 -18.82
N ALA A 4 30.07 -25.09 -18.68
CA ALA A 4 28.74 -24.64 -18.27
C ALA A 4 28.69 -24.28 -16.78
N VAL A 5 29.44 -24.99 -15.93
CA VAL A 5 29.56 -24.66 -14.49
C VAL A 5 30.39 -23.38 -14.30
N PHE A 6 31.47 -23.21 -15.05
CA PHE A 6 32.29 -21.99 -15.00
C PHE A 6 31.53 -20.76 -15.51
N GLY A 7 30.73 -20.91 -16.56
CA GLY A 7 29.83 -19.86 -17.07
C GLY A 7 28.70 -19.50 -16.10
N LYS A 8 28.13 -20.50 -15.40
CA LYS A 8 27.12 -20.27 -14.33
C LYS A 8 27.69 -19.42 -13.19
N ILE A 9 28.90 -19.74 -12.73
CA ILE A 9 29.55 -19.02 -11.63
C ILE A 9 29.95 -17.60 -12.08
N SER A 10 30.44 -17.42 -13.30
CA SER A 10 30.86 -16.11 -13.79
C SER A 10 29.68 -15.16 -14.03
N ALA A 11 28.58 -15.62 -14.64
CA ALA A 11 27.39 -14.80 -14.86
C ALA A 11 26.71 -14.40 -13.54
N GLN A 12 26.66 -15.30 -12.57
CA GLN A 12 26.11 -15.00 -11.26
C GLN A 12 27.01 -14.03 -10.47
N ALA A 13 28.34 -14.20 -10.52
CA ALA A 13 29.26 -13.23 -9.93
C ALA A 13 29.15 -11.84 -10.60
N MET A 14 29.00 -11.79 -11.92
CA MET A 14 28.79 -10.53 -12.65
C MET A 14 27.46 -9.86 -12.30
N ARG A 15 26.40 -10.64 -12.08
CA ARG A 15 25.13 -10.12 -11.59
C ARG A 15 25.30 -9.46 -10.21
N LEU A 16 25.92 -10.17 -9.26
CA LEU A 16 26.14 -9.64 -7.90
C LEU A 16 26.98 -8.36 -7.87
N MET A 17 27.83 -8.13 -8.88
CA MET A 17 28.63 -6.89 -9.01
C MET A 17 27.80 -5.67 -9.44
N VAL A 18 26.66 -5.90 -10.09
CA VAL A 18 25.77 -4.85 -10.62
C VAL A 18 24.52 -4.67 -9.76
N GLU A 19 24.21 -5.68 -8.94
CA GLU A 19 23.09 -5.69 -8.00
C GLU A 19 23.14 -4.46 -7.08
N GLY A 20 22.02 -3.73 -7.01
CA GLY A 20 21.94 -2.44 -6.30
C GLY A 20 22.11 -1.18 -7.18
N HIS A 21 21.91 -1.30 -8.50
CA HIS A 21 21.82 -0.18 -9.45
C HIS A 21 23.06 0.73 -9.47
N PHE A 22 24.26 0.15 -9.33
CA PHE A 22 25.50 0.92 -9.36
C PHE A 22 25.93 1.26 -10.81
N PHE A 23 25.42 2.37 -11.34
CA PHE A 23 25.63 2.83 -12.72
C PHE A 23 27.09 2.79 -13.21
N PRO A 24 28.10 3.20 -12.42
CA PRO A 24 29.49 3.16 -12.87
C PRO A 24 29.97 1.76 -13.26
N MET A 25 29.54 0.73 -12.53
CA MET A 25 29.92 -0.65 -12.82
C MET A 25 29.17 -1.20 -14.03
N GLN A 26 27.90 -0.84 -14.20
CA GLN A 26 27.15 -1.15 -15.43
C GLN A 26 27.85 -0.60 -16.68
N GLN A 27 28.33 0.65 -16.62
CA GLN A 27 29.08 1.27 -17.72
C GLN A 27 30.44 0.63 -17.93
N HIS A 28 31.13 0.25 -16.85
CA HIS A 28 32.43 -0.42 -16.94
C HIS A 28 32.33 -1.80 -17.61
N LEU A 29 31.25 -2.54 -17.38
CA LEU A 29 31.01 -3.84 -18.03
C LEU A 29 30.66 -3.72 -19.52
N HIS A 30 30.12 -2.57 -19.94
CA HIS A 30 29.90 -2.25 -21.34
C HIS A 30 31.19 -1.77 -22.03
N SER A 31 31.91 -0.81 -21.43
CA SER A 31 33.12 -0.24 -22.02
C SER A 31 34.20 0.06 -20.97
N GLN A 32 35.42 -0.41 -21.22
CA GLN A 32 36.58 -0.16 -20.36
C GLN A 32 37.49 0.90 -20.98
N SER A 33 37.31 2.16 -20.58
CA SER A 33 38.04 3.32 -21.13
C SER A 33 39.54 3.37 -20.78
N GLY A 34 40.06 2.40 -20.02
CA GLY A 34 41.45 2.33 -19.56
C GLY A 34 42.25 1.09 -19.96
N SER A 35 41.65 0.12 -20.69
CA SER A 35 42.35 -1.10 -21.12
C SER A 35 42.59 -1.10 -22.64
N ALA A 36 43.69 -1.71 -23.07
CA ALA A 36 44.02 -1.87 -24.50
C ALA A 36 43.07 -2.82 -25.26
N ARG A 37 42.22 -3.55 -24.54
CA ARG A 37 41.18 -4.44 -25.09
C ARG A 37 39.88 -4.16 -24.33
N SER A 38 38.81 -3.82 -25.05
CA SER A 38 37.46 -3.71 -24.50
C SER A 38 36.73 -5.04 -24.67
N CYS A 39 36.17 -5.57 -23.58
CA CYS A 39 35.26 -6.71 -23.62
C CYS A 39 33.86 -6.20 -23.28
N ASP A 40 32.98 -6.18 -24.29
CA ASP A 40 31.59 -5.76 -24.10
C ASP A 40 30.77 -6.94 -23.58
N VAL A 41 30.63 -7.04 -22.26
CA VAL A 41 29.91 -8.13 -21.61
C VAL A 41 28.43 -8.09 -22.02
N LEU A 42 27.86 -6.90 -22.15
CA LEU A 42 26.45 -6.67 -22.52
C LEU A 42 26.15 -7.28 -23.89
N GLU A 43 26.98 -6.97 -24.89
CA GLU A 43 26.80 -7.48 -26.24
C GLU A 43 26.96 -9.01 -26.31
N HIS A 44 27.98 -9.55 -25.64
CA HIS A 44 28.23 -11.00 -25.63
C HIS A 44 27.10 -11.77 -24.95
N THR A 45 26.58 -11.28 -23.82
CA THR A 45 25.45 -11.90 -23.13
C THR A 45 24.18 -11.86 -23.98
N CYS A 46 23.89 -10.75 -24.65
CA CYS A 46 22.72 -10.64 -25.54
C CYS A 46 22.85 -11.59 -26.74
N ARG A 47 24.01 -11.63 -27.40
CA ARG A 47 24.27 -12.55 -28.52
C ARG A 47 24.14 -14.01 -28.10
N LEU A 48 24.58 -14.38 -26.90
CA LEU A 48 24.41 -15.72 -26.36
C LEU A 48 22.94 -16.12 -26.25
N VAL A 49 22.08 -15.25 -25.70
CA VAL A 49 20.63 -15.50 -25.59
C VAL A 49 20.01 -15.68 -26.98
N VAL A 50 20.34 -14.77 -27.91
CA VAL A 50 19.86 -14.82 -29.30
C VAL A 50 20.33 -16.12 -30.00
N GLN A 51 21.56 -16.55 -29.76
CA GLN A 51 22.11 -17.76 -30.36
C GLN A 51 21.43 -19.01 -29.80
N ILE A 52 21.27 -19.13 -28.48
CA ILE A 52 20.57 -20.26 -27.86
C ILE A 52 19.14 -20.36 -28.41
N ALA A 53 18.42 -19.24 -28.48
CA ALA A 53 17.05 -19.22 -29.02
C ALA A 53 16.97 -19.58 -30.51
N LYS A 54 17.98 -19.25 -31.31
CA LYS A 54 18.06 -19.67 -32.72
C LYS A 54 18.37 -21.16 -32.83
N GLU A 55 19.30 -21.67 -32.05
CA GLU A 55 19.70 -23.09 -32.09
C GLU A 55 18.57 -24.02 -31.63
N THR A 56 17.78 -23.63 -30.63
CA THR A 56 16.57 -24.35 -30.24
C THR A 56 15.55 -24.37 -31.38
N SER A 57 15.52 -23.33 -32.21
CA SER A 57 14.57 -23.25 -33.32
C SER A 57 14.88 -24.14 -34.52
N HIS A 58 16.15 -24.49 -34.69
CA HIS A 58 16.61 -25.35 -35.77
C HIS A 58 16.62 -26.84 -35.42
N ARG A 59 16.40 -27.22 -34.15
CA ARG A 59 16.19 -28.62 -33.76
C ARG A 59 14.80 -29.07 -34.20
N GLY A 60 14.67 -29.49 -35.46
CA GLY A 60 13.50 -30.21 -35.94
C GLY A 60 13.23 -31.48 -35.11
N PRO A 61 12.02 -32.06 -35.17
CA PRO A 61 11.71 -33.28 -34.43
C PRO A 61 12.63 -34.40 -34.89
N SER A 62 13.60 -34.80 -34.06
CA SER A 62 14.49 -35.91 -34.38
C SER A 62 13.70 -37.23 -34.38
N PRO A 63 13.86 -38.10 -35.39
CA PRO A 63 13.30 -39.43 -35.37
C PRO A 63 14.08 -40.31 -34.37
N GLU A 64 13.34 -41.07 -33.56
CA GLU A 64 13.77 -42.27 -32.84
C GLU A 64 14.94 -42.14 -31.84
N TRP A 65 14.60 -42.21 -30.54
CA TRP A 65 15.50 -42.76 -29.54
C TRP A 65 15.35 -44.30 -29.48
N PRO A 66 16.44 -45.07 -29.26
CA PRO A 66 16.37 -46.53 -29.21
C PRO A 66 15.47 -46.99 -28.06
N ARG A 67 14.47 -47.81 -28.38
CA ARG A 67 13.70 -48.55 -27.37
C ARG A 67 14.61 -49.58 -26.72
N ASP A 68 15.12 -49.28 -25.54
CA ASP A 68 15.57 -50.31 -24.60
C ASP A 68 14.57 -50.45 -23.45
N ARG A 69 13.78 -51.53 -23.57
CA ARG A 69 13.04 -52.30 -22.56
C ARG A 69 12.47 -51.56 -21.35
N MET A 70 11.15 -51.36 -21.37
CA MET A 70 10.31 -51.61 -20.18
C MET A 70 9.24 -52.67 -20.53
N PRO A 71 8.82 -53.50 -19.55
CA PRO A 71 7.91 -54.61 -19.80
C PRO A 71 6.47 -54.12 -19.99
N ASN A 72 5.77 -54.84 -20.87
CA ASN A 72 4.34 -54.82 -21.20
C ASN A 72 3.38 -54.18 -20.17
N GLY A 73 2.52 -53.30 -20.68
CA GLY A 73 1.18 -53.08 -20.12
C GLY A 73 0.54 -51.75 -20.52
N GLY A 74 -0.47 -51.79 -21.40
CA GLY A 74 -1.44 -50.69 -21.57
C GLY A 74 -1.39 -49.96 -22.91
N SER A 75 -2.28 -50.36 -23.82
CA SER A 75 -2.54 -49.81 -25.15
C SER A 75 -3.12 -48.39 -25.15
N PHE A 76 -2.58 -47.50 -25.99
CA PHE A 76 -3.31 -46.36 -26.56
C PHE A 76 -2.91 -46.18 -28.04
N PRO A 77 -3.87 -46.16 -28.99
CA PRO A 77 -3.57 -45.84 -30.38
C PRO A 77 -4.00 -44.39 -30.67
N CYS A 78 -3.06 -43.54 -31.09
CA CYS A 78 -3.40 -42.30 -31.81
C CYS A 78 -2.75 -42.35 -33.20
N ARG A 79 -3.59 -42.63 -34.19
CA ARG A 79 -3.28 -42.65 -35.62
C ARG A 79 -3.40 -41.22 -36.13
N ALA A 80 -2.28 -40.64 -36.58
CA ALA A 80 -2.28 -39.35 -37.28
C ALA A 80 -2.75 -39.52 -38.73
N GLY A 81 -3.59 -38.61 -39.20
CA GLY A 81 -3.91 -38.38 -40.61
C GLY A 81 -3.89 -36.85 -40.90
N PRO A 82 -3.52 -36.39 -42.11
CA PRO A 82 -3.07 -35.02 -42.35
C PRO A 82 -4.12 -34.08 -42.98
N ALA A 83 -3.72 -32.80 -43.10
CA ALA A 83 -4.36 -31.63 -43.74
C ALA A 83 -5.20 -30.75 -42.79
N SER A 84 -4.93 -29.44 -42.64
CA SER A 84 -4.85 -28.42 -43.69
C SER A 84 -3.99 -27.22 -43.29
N THR A 85 -3.05 -26.85 -44.16
CA THR A 85 -2.20 -25.66 -44.18
C THR A 85 -2.96 -24.34 -44.38
N ARG A 86 -2.60 -23.30 -43.60
CA ARG A 86 -2.56 -21.90 -44.07
C ARG A 86 -1.37 -21.18 -43.42
N MET A 87 -0.65 -20.43 -44.25
CA MET A 87 0.69 -19.88 -44.03
C MET A 87 0.74 -18.76 -42.98
N THR A 88 1.62 -18.90 -41.99
CA THR A 88 2.57 -17.90 -41.43
C THR A 88 3.69 -18.70 -40.76
N GLY A 89 4.91 -18.15 -40.61
CA GLY A 89 6.17 -18.87 -40.36
C GLY A 89 6.14 -19.97 -39.27
N ASP A 90 6.90 -21.04 -39.51
CA ASP A 90 6.97 -22.27 -38.71
C ASP A 90 7.17 -21.99 -37.19
N PRO A 91 6.18 -22.22 -36.31
CA PRO A 91 6.19 -21.75 -34.91
C PRO A 91 6.86 -22.73 -33.93
N LYS A 92 7.57 -23.77 -34.39
CA LYS A 92 8.03 -24.89 -33.54
C LYS A 92 9.37 -24.69 -32.85
N GLY A 93 9.85 -23.46 -32.76
CA GLY A 93 11.26 -23.17 -32.50
C GLY A 93 11.76 -23.26 -31.04
N GLY A 94 10.93 -23.68 -30.08
CA GLY A 94 11.30 -23.72 -28.66
C GLY A 94 10.84 -24.94 -27.88
N ASP A 95 9.99 -25.80 -28.46
CA ASP A 95 9.43 -26.95 -27.72
C ASP A 95 10.46 -28.03 -27.36
N THR A 96 11.65 -27.98 -27.96
CA THR A 96 12.76 -28.92 -27.79
C THR A 96 13.84 -28.43 -26.80
N MET A 97 13.63 -27.29 -26.15
CA MET A 97 14.61 -26.71 -25.22
C MET A 97 14.77 -27.57 -23.96
N MET A 98 16.02 -27.81 -23.56
CA MET A 98 16.35 -28.60 -22.38
C MET A 98 16.22 -27.76 -21.09
N PRO A 99 15.92 -28.35 -19.93
CA PRO A 99 15.83 -27.62 -18.66
C PRO A 99 17.11 -26.84 -18.31
N GLU A 100 18.27 -27.38 -18.68
CA GLU A 100 19.58 -26.73 -18.48
C GLU A 100 19.75 -25.48 -19.35
N GLU A 101 19.24 -25.52 -20.59
CA GLU A 101 19.28 -24.38 -21.52
C GLU A 101 18.37 -23.25 -21.01
N ILE A 102 17.18 -23.58 -20.50
CA ILE A 102 16.27 -22.59 -19.88
C ILE A 102 16.92 -21.93 -18.67
N GLN A 103 17.60 -22.70 -17.82
CA GLN A 103 18.30 -22.13 -16.67
C GLN A 103 19.41 -21.16 -17.12
N CYS A 104 20.17 -21.51 -18.16
CA CYS A 104 21.21 -20.66 -18.72
C CYS A 104 20.64 -19.36 -19.31
N VAL A 105 19.56 -19.45 -20.09
CA VAL A 105 18.88 -18.29 -20.66
C VAL A 105 18.27 -17.42 -19.56
N SER A 106 17.66 -18.02 -18.54
CA SER A 106 17.10 -17.29 -17.41
C SER A 106 18.17 -16.48 -16.68
N GLN A 107 19.34 -17.07 -16.40
CA GLN A 107 20.46 -16.36 -15.77
C GLN A 107 21.04 -15.25 -16.63
N ALA A 108 21.19 -15.50 -17.94
CA ALA A 108 21.66 -14.49 -18.89
C ALA A 108 20.67 -13.32 -19.01
N LEU A 109 19.37 -13.60 -19.05
CA LEU A 109 18.31 -12.58 -19.04
C LEU A 109 18.33 -11.77 -17.75
N THR A 110 18.46 -12.40 -16.58
CA THR A 110 18.57 -11.67 -15.30
C THR A 110 19.78 -10.72 -15.32
N LEU A 111 20.94 -11.17 -15.82
CA LEU A 111 22.10 -10.28 -15.95
C LEU A 111 21.84 -9.12 -16.91
N LEU A 112 21.21 -9.36 -18.07
CA LEU A 112 20.87 -8.31 -19.03
C LEU A 112 19.87 -7.30 -18.44
N ILE A 113 18.89 -7.77 -17.68
CA ILE A 113 17.93 -6.93 -16.96
C ILE A 113 18.68 -5.99 -16.01
N GLU A 114 19.52 -6.51 -15.12
CA GLU A 114 20.30 -5.69 -14.16
C GLU A 114 21.25 -4.69 -14.84
N LEU A 115 21.79 -5.04 -16.02
CA LEU A 115 22.64 -4.14 -16.81
C LEU A 115 21.85 -3.02 -17.49
N CYS A 116 20.55 -3.22 -17.73
CA CYS A 116 19.65 -2.25 -18.36
C CYS A 116 18.77 -1.48 -17.36
N GLN A 117 18.62 -1.99 -16.14
CA GLN A 117 17.82 -1.40 -15.07
C GLN A 117 18.40 -0.08 -14.57
N GLY A 118 17.50 0.84 -14.23
CA GLY A 118 17.81 2.25 -13.98
C GLY A 118 18.06 3.05 -15.26
N PRO A 119 18.18 4.39 -15.18
CA PRO A 119 18.37 5.26 -16.35
C PRO A 119 19.77 5.10 -16.98
N ASN A 120 20.04 3.95 -17.60
CA ASN A 120 21.22 3.69 -18.39
C ASN A 120 20.86 3.62 -19.87
N LEU A 121 20.66 4.81 -20.44
CA LEU A 121 20.17 4.97 -21.82
C LEU A 121 21.06 4.27 -22.85
N GLN A 122 22.39 4.23 -22.62
CA GLN A 122 23.35 3.61 -23.54
C GLN A 122 23.16 2.10 -23.62
N ASN A 123 23.12 1.42 -22.46
CA ASN A 123 22.94 -0.03 -22.43
C ASN A 123 21.59 -0.43 -23.04
N GLN A 124 20.52 0.32 -22.72
CA GLN A 124 19.18 0.09 -23.27
C GLN A 124 19.15 0.22 -24.80
N GLU A 125 19.82 1.25 -25.35
CA GLU A 125 19.89 1.47 -26.80
C GLU A 125 20.62 0.32 -27.50
N VAL A 126 21.80 -0.07 -26.98
CA VAL A 126 22.59 -1.17 -27.54
C VAL A 126 21.77 -2.47 -27.54
N VAL A 127 21.19 -2.85 -26.41
CA VAL A 127 20.41 -4.10 -26.31
C VAL A 127 19.18 -4.10 -27.22
N SER A 128 18.53 -2.95 -27.42
CA SER A 128 17.41 -2.84 -28.36
C SER A 128 17.81 -3.16 -29.81
N THR A 129 19.05 -2.86 -30.21
CA THR A 129 19.55 -3.13 -31.57
C THR A 129 20.00 -4.58 -31.77
N LEU A 130 20.39 -5.28 -30.69
CA LEU A 130 20.96 -6.63 -30.73
C LEU A 130 19.93 -7.76 -30.91
N GLY A 131 18.65 -7.43 -31.08
CA GLY A 131 17.60 -8.40 -31.42
C GLY A 131 16.96 -9.11 -30.22
N LEU A 132 17.08 -8.54 -29.01
CA LEU A 132 16.47 -9.11 -27.80
C LEU A 132 14.94 -9.16 -27.90
N VAL A 133 14.30 -8.12 -28.45
CA VAL A 133 12.84 -8.03 -28.55
C VAL A 133 12.27 -9.14 -29.45
N GLU A 134 12.86 -9.34 -30.62
CA GLU A 134 12.46 -10.41 -31.56
C GLU A 134 12.68 -11.79 -30.95
N THR A 135 13.80 -11.97 -30.25
CA THR A 135 14.13 -13.22 -29.59
C THR A 135 13.15 -13.52 -28.46
N SER A 136 12.83 -12.53 -27.63
CA SER A 136 11.87 -12.67 -26.56
C SER A 136 10.44 -12.92 -27.08
N SER A 137 10.04 -12.29 -28.19
CA SER A 137 8.75 -12.59 -28.84
C SER A 137 8.69 -14.04 -29.34
N ARG A 138 9.79 -14.58 -29.88
CA ARG A 138 9.87 -15.99 -30.32
C ARG A 138 9.88 -16.98 -29.17
N LEU A 139 10.53 -16.66 -28.06
CA LEU A 139 10.56 -17.52 -26.87
C LEU A 139 9.26 -17.49 -26.04
N LEU A 140 8.39 -16.51 -26.31
CA LEU A 140 7.09 -16.36 -25.65
C LEU A 140 6.03 -17.33 -26.19
N GLN A 141 6.06 -17.62 -27.49
CA GLN A 141 5.07 -18.45 -28.21
C GLN A 141 5.07 -19.95 -27.82
N PRO A 142 6.21 -20.66 -27.68
CA PRO A 142 6.25 -22.11 -27.49
C PRO A 142 5.55 -22.58 -26.21
N SER A 143 5.03 -23.80 -26.24
CA SER A 143 4.38 -24.47 -25.10
C SER A 143 5.39 -25.24 -24.24
N TYR A 144 6.58 -25.56 -24.77
CA TYR A 144 7.65 -26.29 -24.09
C TYR A 144 7.22 -27.70 -23.64
N ASP A 145 6.59 -28.45 -24.56
CA ASP A 145 6.00 -29.77 -24.34
C ASP A 145 6.92 -30.76 -23.60
N LEU A 146 8.23 -30.76 -23.89
CA LEU A 146 9.18 -31.65 -23.22
C LEU A 146 9.19 -31.42 -21.71
N ILE A 147 9.20 -30.16 -21.27
CA ILE A 147 9.28 -29.78 -19.87
C ILE A 147 7.93 -29.97 -19.19
N CYS A 148 6.84 -29.65 -19.89
CA CYS A 148 5.49 -29.95 -19.42
C CYS A 148 5.29 -31.45 -19.15
N ARG A 149 5.90 -32.33 -19.96
CA ARG A 149 5.90 -33.79 -19.70
C ARG A 149 6.80 -34.20 -18.54
N LEU A 150 7.98 -33.59 -18.40
CA LEU A 150 8.93 -33.90 -17.33
C LEU A 150 8.41 -33.48 -15.94
N GLU A 151 7.79 -32.31 -15.84
CA GLU A 151 7.25 -31.77 -14.58
C GLU A 151 5.79 -32.20 -14.33
N GLY A 152 5.10 -32.75 -15.34
CA GLY A 152 3.73 -33.27 -15.22
C GLY A 152 2.62 -32.21 -15.17
N ASP A 153 2.95 -30.95 -15.46
CA ASP A 153 2.04 -29.80 -15.47
C ASP A 153 1.93 -29.22 -16.89
N ILE A 154 0.79 -28.62 -17.23
CA ILE A 154 0.59 -27.88 -18.49
C ILE A 154 1.35 -26.56 -18.44
N TYR A 155 1.48 -25.95 -17.26
CA TYR A 155 2.22 -24.71 -17.10
C TYR A 155 3.18 -24.66 -15.89
N PRO A 156 4.28 -25.42 -15.96
CA PRO A 156 5.24 -25.54 -14.87
C PRO A 156 5.89 -24.19 -14.47
N PRO A 157 6.30 -24.05 -13.20
CA PRO A 157 6.88 -22.81 -12.66
C PRO A 157 8.16 -22.38 -13.39
N THR A 158 8.94 -23.32 -13.91
CA THR A 158 10.16 -23.04 -14.68
C THR A 158 9.85 -22.21 -15.94
N ILE A 159 8.77 -22.53 -16.64
CA ILE A 159 8.35 -21.82 -17.86
C ILE A 159 7.71 -20.48 -17.48
N ARG A 160 6.89 -20.45 -16.42
CA ARG A 160 6.32 -19.21 -15.87
C ARG A 160 7.39 -18.16 -15.59
N ARG A 161 8.45 -18.57 -14.90
CA ARG A 161 9.58 -17.71 -14.59
C ARG A 161 10.31 -17.23 -15.85
N LEU A 162 10.57 -18.13 -16.81
CA LEU A 162 11.23 -17.75 -18.06
C LEU A 162 10.40 -16.69 -18.80
N LYS A 163 9.10 -16.92 -19.00
CA LYS A 163 8.23 -16.00 -19.73
C LYS A 163 8.06 -14.65 -19.01
N ALA A 164 8.01 -14.65 -17.68
CA ALA A 164 8.06 -13.41 -16.90
C ALA A 164 9.37 -12.64 -17.10
N LEU A 165 10.53 -13.32 -17.04
CA LEU A 165 11.85 -12.70 -17.27
C LEU A 165 12.00 -12.11 -18.68
N LEU A 166 11.40 -12.73 -19.69
CA LEU A 166 11.39 -12.17 -21.05
C LEU A 166 10.66 -10.82 -21.11
N MET A 167 9.55 -10.70 -20.37
CA MET A 167 8.79 -9.44 -20.26
C MET A 167 9.54 -8.40 -19.43
N ASP A 168 10.16 -8.80 -18.32
CA ASP A 168 11.02 -7.91 -17.52
C ASP A 168 12.19 -7.37 -18.36
N GLY A 169 12.79 -8.20 -19.22
CA GLY A 169 13.81 -7.78 -20.17
C GLY A 169 13.32 -6.67 -21.12
N MET A 170 12.09 -6.77 -21.63
CA MET A 170 11.51 -5.72 -22.47
C MET A 170 11.17 -4.45 -21.67
N LEU A 171 10.65 -4.59 -20.44
CA LEU A 171 10.34 -3.47 -19.57
C LEU A 171 11.59 -2.69 -19.15
N ALA A 172 12.69 -3.39 -18.85
CA ALA A 172 13.97 -2.77 -18.50
C ALA A 172 14.56 -1.90 -19.63
N LEU A 173 14.23 -2.18 -20.90
CA LEU A 173 14.65 -1.35 -22.04
C LEU A 173 13.91 0.00 -22.11
N VAL A 174 12.72 0.06 -21.52
CA VAL A 174 11.81 1.21 -21.56
C VAL A 174 11.89 2.03 -20.27
N GLU A 175 12.46 1.42 -19.22
CA GLU A 175 12.52 1.96 -17.88
C GLU A 175 13.26 3.32 -17.83
N GLY A 176 12.56 4.34 -17.32
CA GLY A 176 13.15 5.68 -17.09
C GLY A 176 13.48 6.47 -18.37
N ARG A 177 13.05 6.02 -19.54
CA ARG A 177 13.25 6.74 -20.81
C ARG A 177 12.29 7.91 -21.00
N LEU A 178 12.80 8.93 -21.68
CA LEU A 178 12.03 10.10 -22.13
C LEU A 178 11.87 10.13 -23.64
N ASP A 179 12.78 9.47 -24.36
CA ASP A 179 12.76 9.39 -25.80
C ASP A 179 11.81 8.29 -26.26
N SER A 180 11.10 8.53 -27.37
CA SER A 180 10.10 7.59 -27.88
C SER A 180 10.67 6.51 -28.79
N GLN A 181 11.98 6.47 -29.06
CA GLN A 181 12.55 5.61 -30.09
C GLN A 181 12.37 4.12 -29.77
N ILE A 182 12.73 3.69 -28.57
CA ILE A 182 12.55 2.29 -28.13
C ILE A 182 11.06 1.97 -27.96
N HIS A 183 10.27 2.90 -27.43
CA HIS A 183 8.82 2.73 -27.27
C HIS A 183 8.11 2.49 -28.61
N VAL A 184 8.59 3.08 -29.71
CA VAL A 184 8.06 2.84 -31.07
C VAL A 184 8.63 1.57 -31.70
N THR A 185 9.86 1.17 -31.34
CA THR A 185 10.55 0.00 -31.92
C THR A 185 10.01 -1.32 -31.36
N ILE A 186 9.70 -1.39 -30.07
CA ILE A 186 9.15 -2.60 -29.42
C ILE A 186 7.87 -3.11 -30.10
N PRO A 187 6.81 -2.30 -30.31
CA PRO A 187 5.55 -2.78 -30.89
C PRO A 187 5.68 -3.16 -32.37
N GLN A 188 6.73 -2.72 -33.07
CA GLN A 188 7.01 -3.15 -34.44
C GLN A 188 7.65 -4.55 -34.50
N ARG A 189 8.32 -4.97 -33.43
CA ARG A 189 9.07 -6.24 -33.35
C ARG A 189 8.38 -7.31 -32.50
N LEU A 190 7.46 -6.90 -31.64
CA LEU A 190 6.64 -7.78 -30.82
C LEU A 190 5.42 -8.26 -31.62
N ASP A 191 5.14 -9.56 -31.58
CA ASP A 191 3.91 -10.11 -32.16
C ASP A 191 2.70 -9.82 -31.25
N PRO A 192 1.75 -8.95 -31.65
CA PRO A 192 0.62 -8.59 -30.81
C PRO A 192 -0.38 -9.74 -30.60
N VAL A 193 -0.43 -10.71 -31.51
CA VAL A 193 -1.35 -11.86 -31.40
C VAL A 193 -0.86 -12.82 -30.33
N ALA A 194 0.45 -13.11 -30.32
CA ALA A 194 1.08 -13.92 -29.29
C ALA A 194 0.83 -13.34 -27.89
N VAL A 195 0.94 -12.02 -27.71
CA VAL A 195 0.67 -11.37 -26.42
C VAL A 195 -0.77 -11.60 -25.95
N LYS A 196 -1.75 -11.50 -26.85
CA LYS A 196 -3.16 -11.77 -26.51
C LYS A 196 -3.39 -13.20 -26.05
N GLU A 197 -2.93 -14.15 -26.85
CA GLU A 197 -3.10 -15.58 -26.57
C GLU A 197 -2.47 -15.97 -25.23
N ARG A 198 -1.33 -15.36 -24.89
CA ARG A 198 -0.69 -15.56 -23.59
C ARG A 198 -1.50 -14.99 -22.43
N ILE A 199 -2.05 -13.78 -22.55
CA ILE A 199 -2.91 -13.19 -21.52
C ILE A 199 -4.15 -14.08 -21.27
N GLU A 200 -4.80 -14.55 -22.34
CA GLU A 200 -5.94 -15.49 -22.23
C GLU A 200 -5.54 -16.79 -21.54
N PHE A 201 -4.38 -17.34 -21.93
CA PHE A 201 -3.87 -18.59 -21.38
C PHE A 201 -3.57 -18.48 -19.88
N VAL A 202 -2.87 -17.43 -19.44
CA VAL A 202 -2.52 -17.21 -18.02
C VAL A 202 -3.78 -17.09 -17.18
N HIS A 203 -4.76 -16.32 -17.62
CA HIS A 203 -6.04 -16.16 -16.93
C HIS A 203 -6.81 -17.48 -16.86
N SER A 204 -6.96 -18.18 -17.99
CA SER A 204 -7.72 -19.43 -18.05
C SER A 204 -7.05 -20.55 -17.23
N TYR A 205 -5.72 -20.65 -17.28
CA TYR A 205 -4.95 -21.62 -16.48
C TYR A 205 -5.18 -21.41 -14.99
N PHE A 206 -5.14 -20.15 -14.54
CA PHE A 206 -5.37 -19.80 -13.14
C PHE A 206 -6.80 -20.12 -12.69
N VAL A 207 -7.80 -19.64 -13.45
CA VAL A 207 -9.23 -19.81 -13.12
C VAL A 207 -9.62 -21.30 -13.07
N PHE A 208 -9.27 -22.07 -14.10
CA PHE A 208 -9.58 -23.50 -14.11
C PHE A 208 -8.74 -24.29 -13.12
N GLY A 209 -7.54 -23.82 -12.78
CA GLY A 209 -6.75 -24.39 -11.72
C GLY A 209 -7.50 -24.33 -10.38
N ILE A 210 -7.93 -23.15 -9.97
CA ILE A 210 -8.58 -22.97 -8.65
C ILE A 210 -9.85 -23.85 -8.50
N VAL A 211 -10.66 -23.95 -9.55
CA VAL A 211 -11.84 -24.85 -9.54
C VAL A 211 -11.44 -26.32 -9.37
N GLY A 212 -10.36 -26.77 -10.00
CA GLY A 212 -9.81 -28.12 -9.83
C GLY A 212 -9.33 -28.40 -8.40
N VAL A 213 -8.84 -27.38 -7.68
CA VAL A 213 -8.46 -27.50 -6.26
C VAL A 213 -9.69 -27.59 -5.36
N SER A 214 -10.72 -26.78 -5.62
CA SER A 214 -11.97 -26.78 -4.83
C SER A 214 -12.72 -28.12 -4.89
N THR A 215 -12.54 -28.90 -5.95
CA THR A 215 -13.27 -30.16 -6.18
C THR A 215 -12.54 -31.41 -5.68
N ARG A 216 -11.24 -31.34 -5.34
CA ARG A 216 -10.44 -32.52 -4.92
C ARG A 216 -10.49 -32.82 -3.41
N THR A 217 -10.53 -34.11 -3.10
CA THR A 217 -10.14 -34.68 -1.80
C THR A 217 -8.62 -34.80 -1.72
N VAL A 218 -8.03 -34.10 -0.75
CA VAL A 218 -6.82 -34.43 0.06
C VAL A 218 -5.70 -35.19 -0.68
N ASP A 219 -4.54 -34.55 -0.94
CA ASP A 219 -3.20 -35.16 -0.69
C ASP A 219 -1.98 -34.36 -1.22
N SER A 220 -2.11 -33.26 -1.96
CA SER A 220 -0.92 -32.47 -2.35
C SER A 220 -0.63 -31.29 -1.41
N GLU A 221 0.53 -31.32 -0.75
CA GLU A 221 1.02 -30.27 0.15
C GLU A 221 1.37 -28.96 -0.57
N ALA A 222 1.50 -28.96 -1.90
CA ALA A 222 1.83 -27.78 -2.69
C ALA A 222 0.59 -27.17 -3.34
N VAL A 223 0.20 -25.97 -2.91
CA VAL A 223 -0.67 -25.06 -3.68
C VAL A 223 0.05 -24.56 -4.96
N ALA A 224 1.32 -24.91 -5.16
CA ALA A 224 2.18 -24.40 -6.22
C ALA A 224 2.13 -25.12 -7.57
N ALA A 225 1.46 -26.28 -7.66
CA ALA A 225 1.19 -26.95 -8.92
C ALA A 225 -0.30 -27.32 -8.92
N ILE A 226 -1.06 -26.70 -9.80
CA ILE A 226 -2.44 -27.12 -10.02
C ILE A 226 -2.47 -27.97 -11.29
N PRO A 227 -2.19 -29.30 -11.21
CA PRO A 227 -2.30 -30.14 -12.38
C PRO A 227 -3.77 -30.19 -12.80
N LEU A 228 -4.08 -29.53 -13.91
CA LEU A 228 -5.36 -29.61 -14.61
C LEU A 228 -5.59 -31.07 -15.03
N GLU A 229 -6.59 -31.74 -14.47
CA GLU A 229 -6.96 -33.12 -14.82
C GLU A 229 -8.27 -33.17 -15.64
N GLY A 230 -8.40 -34.22 -16.46
CA GLY A 230 -9.64 -34.61 -17.13
C GLY A 230 -10.27 -33.53 -18.02
N ASN A 231 -11.47 -33.08 -17.65
CA ASN A 231 -12.30 -32.15 -18.42
C ASN A 231 -11.66 -30.76 -18.58
N SER A 232 -10.98 -30.25 -17.55
CA SER A 232 -10.33 -28.93 -17.65
C SER A 232 -9.13 -28.97 -18.60
N ARG A 233 -8.43 -30.10 -18.71
CA ARG A 233 -7.32 -30.29 -19.66
C ARG A 233 -7.81 -30.36 -21.10
N SER A 234 -9.00 -30.91 -21.36
CA SER A 234 -9.59 -30.89 -22.71
C SER A 234 -9.98 -29.49 -23.18
N LEU A 235 -10.25 -28.53 -22.28
CA LEU A 235 -10.56 -27.13 -22.64
C LEU A 235 -9.35 -26.37 -23.19
N PHE A 236 -8.13 -26.83 -22.90
CA PHE A 236 -6.88 -26.29 -23.48
C PHE A 236 -6.46 -27.01 -24.77
N SER A 237 -7.26 -27.96 -25.26
CA SER A 237 -7.00 -28.61 -26.55
C SER A 237 -7.24 -27.62 -27.70
N PRO A 238 -6.41 -27.60 -28.76
CA PRO A 238 -6.64 -26.78 -29.94
C PRO A 238 -7.96 -27.08 -30.69
N GLN A 239 -8.67 -28.15 -30.29
CA GLN A 239 -9.97 -28.57 -30.86
C GLN A 239 -11.18 -28.16 -30.00
N ALA A 240 -10.99 -27.50 -28.85
CA ALA A 240 -12.08 -27.09 -27.99
C ALA A 240 -12.90 -25.93 -28.60
N ASP A 241 -14.23 -25.98 -28.47
CA ASP A 241 -15.08 -24.89 -28.94
C ASP A 241 -14.92 -23.65 -28.04
N PRO A 242 -14.63 -22.45 -28.58
CA PRO A 242 -14.46 -21.24 -27.78
C PRO A 242 -15.67 -20.88 -26.91
N THR A 243 -16.87 -21.27 -27.35
CA THR A 243 -18.13 -21.03 -26.64
C THR A 243 -18.22 -21.82 -25.34
N ASP A 244 -17.90 -23.11 -25.39
CA ASP A 244 -17.91 -23.99 -24.22
C ASP A 244 -16.87 -23.52 -23.19
N VAL A 245 -15.67 -23.16 -23.67
CA VAL A 245 -14.61 -22.60 -22.82
C VAL A 245 -15.09 -21.32 -22.13
N TYR A 246 -15.76 -20.43 -22.85
CA TYR A 246 -16.29 -19.19 -22.28
C TYR A 246 -17.33 -19.45 -21.18
N HIS A 247 -18.30 -20.34 -21.42
CA HIS A 247 -19.32 -20.64 -20.41
C HIS A 247 -18.72 -21.25 -19.14
N SER A 248 -17.80 -22.21 -19.28
CA SER A 248 -17.08 -22.78 -18.12
C SER A 248 -16.20 -21.73 -17.41
N LEU A 249 -15.59 -20.80 -18.14
CA LEU A 249 -14.78 -19.73 -17.57
C LEU A 249 -15.63 -18.76 -16.74
N VAL A 250 -16.82 -18.40 -17.22
CA VAL A 250 -17.75 -17.50 -16.49
C VAL A 250 -18.16 -18.13 -15.17
N GLU A 251 -18.58 -19.40 -15.17
CA GLU A 251 -18.95 -20.11 -13.94
C GLU A 251 -17.76 -20.21 -12.96
N ALA A 252 -16.58 -20.57 -13.46
CA ALA A 252 -15.36 -20.69 -12.68
C ALA A 252 -14.88 -19.34 -12.11
N SER A 253 -15.07 -18.25 -12.84
CA SER A 253 -14.60 -16.90 -12.44
C SER A 253 -15.29 -16.39 -11.17
N VAL A 254 -16.57 -16.72 -10.98
CA VAL A 254 -17.33 -16.35 -9.77
C VAL A 254 -16.74 -17.02 -8.53
N LEU A 255 -16.47 -18.32 -8.60
CA LEU A 255 -15.82 -19.06 -7.50
C LEU A 255 -14.39 -18.56 -7.26
N THR A 256 -13.69 -18.20 -8.34
CA THR A 256 -12.31 -17.70 -8.26
C THR A 256 -12.22 -16.38 -7.51
N GLU A 257 -13.17 -15.45 -7.70
CA GLU A 257 -13.18 -14.16 -6.97
C GLU A 257 -13.35 -14.35 -5.45
N GLU A 258 -14.12 -15.35 -5.01
CA GLU A 258 -14.28 -15.66 -3.59
C GLU A 258 -12.98 -16.18 -2.96
N LEU A 259 -12.23 -17.01 -3.70
CA LEU A 259 -10.99 -17.63 -3.22
C LEU A 259 -9.74 -16.75 -3.40
N LEU A 260 -9.85 -15.65 -4.14
CA LEU A 260 -8.73 -14.77 -4.46
C LEU A 260 -8.13 -14.11 -3.21
N GLU A 261 -8.95 -13.80 -2.20
CA GLU A 261 -8.53 -13.16 -0.95
C GLU A 261 -7.61 -14.07 -0.09
N ASP A 262 -7.77 -15.39 -0.19
CA ASP A 262 -7.01 -16.37 0.58
C ASP A 262 -5.61 -16.66 0.01
N LEU A 263 -5.31 -16.23 -1.22
CA LEU A 263 -4.01 -16.46 -1.83
C LEU A 263 -2.88 -15.69 -1.13
N SER A 264 -1.70 -16.31 -1.07
CA SER A 264 -0.51 -15.63 -0.59
C SER A 264 0.09 -14.73 -1.67
N ASP A 265 0.84 -13.70 -1.26
CA ASP A 265 1.48 -12.79 -2.20
C ASP A 265 2.53 -13.52 -3.07
N ALA A 266 3.10 -14.62 -2.55
CA ALA A 266 4.02 -15.50 -3.27
C ALA A 266 3.29 -16.31 -4.36
N ASP A 267 2.08 -16.80 -4.07
CA ASP A 267 1.26 -17.51 -5.06
C ASP A 267 0.87 -16.55 -6.20
N ILE A 268 0.45 -15.34 -5.86
CA ILE A 268 0.10 -14.30 -6.85
C ILE A 268 1.32 -13.98 -7.73
N ARG A 269 2.52 -13.81 -7.17
CA ARG A 269 3.74 -13.62 -7.96
C ARG A 269 4.02 -14.80 -8.89
N ASN A 270 3.84 -16.02 -8.40
CA ASN A 270 4.12 -17.22 -9.17
C ASN A 270 3.13 -17.42 -10.34
N PHE A 271 1.83 -17.15 -10.14
CA PHE A 271 0.82 -17.37 -11.17
C PHE A 271 0.65 -16.19 -12.14
N PHE A 272 0.79 -14.96 -11.66
CA PHE A 272 0.42 -13.77 -12.45
C PHE A 272 1.59 -12.95 -12.96
N SER A 273 2.84 -13.19 -12.53
CA SER A 273 3.99 -12.36 -12.95
C SER A 273 4.07 -12.17 -14.47
N GLU A 274 3.95 -13.24 -15.26
CA GLU A 274 3.92 -13.14 -16.73
C GLU A 274 2.80 -12.20 -17.21
N GLY A 275 1.55 -12.47 -16.82
CA GLY A 275 0.38 -11.71 -17.28
C GLY A 275 0.40 -10.24 -16.84
N LEU A 276 0.86 -9.96 -15.62
CA LEU A 276 0.97 -8.60 -15.09
C LEU A 276 2.05 -7.81 -15.82
N LYS A 277 3.21 -8.42 -16.09
CA LYS A 277 4.30 -7.78 -16.83
C LYS A 277 3.93 -7.54 -18.30
N MET A 278 3.13 -8.44 -18.89
CA MET A 278 2.54 -8.20 -20.21
C MET A 278 1.62 -6.98 -20.21
N VAL A 279 0.68 -6.90 -19.27
CA VAL A 279 -0.22 -5.75 -19.16
C VAL A 279 0.56 -4.47 -18.90
N GLN A 280 1.59 -4.51 -18.06
CA GLN A 280 2.49 -3.39 -17.81
C GLN A 280 3.16 -2.91 -19.11
N LEU A 281 3.72 -3.82 -19.90
CA LEU A 281 4.35 -3.50 -21.18
C LEU A 281 3.35 -2.91 -22.18
N ILE A 282 2.13 -3.46 -22.23
CA ILE A 282 1.06 -2.96 -23.09
C ILE A 282 0.70 -1.52 -22.70
N LEU A 283 0.53 -1.23 -21.42
CA LEU A 283 0.16 0.11 -20.95
C LEU A 283 1.23 1.15 -21.28
N GLU A 284 2.51 0.77 -21.18
CA GLU A 284 3.64 1.65 -21.48
C GLU A 284 3.77 1.91 -23.00
N VAL A 285 3.66 0.86 -23.82
CA VAL A 285 3.96 0.91 -25.26
C VAL A 285 2.75 1.29 -26.12
N ALA A 286 1.53 0.92 -25.73
CA ALA A 286 0.33 1.13 -26.56
C ALA A 286 0.10 2.60 -26.90
N THR A 287 0.48 3.52 -26.01
CA THR A 287 0.32 4.97 -26.23
C THR A 287 1.15 5.51 -27.40
N TYR A 288 2.17 4.78 -27.86
CA TYR A 288 3.08 5.19 -28.93
C TYR A 288 2.76 4.56 -30.29
N SER A 289 1.87 3.57 -30.37
CA SER A 289 1.51 2.88 -31.61
C SER A 289 0.02 2.56 -31.68
N ALA A 290 -0.73 3.36 -32.45
CA ALA A 290 -2.17 3.19 -32.63
C ALA A 290 -2.54 1.82 -33.26
N SER A 291 -1.71 1.31 -34.18
CA SER A 291 -1.91 0.00 -34.81
C SER A 291 -1.78 -1.13 -33.78
N PHE A 292 -0.79 -1.05 -32.89
CA PHE A 292 -0.59 -2.02 -31.82
C PHE A 292 -1.70 -1.91 -30.77
N GLU A 293 -2.07 -0.69 -30.38
CA GLU A 293 -3.12 -0.41 -29.42
C GLU A 293 -4.48 -0.98 -29.86
N LYS A 294 -4.89 -0.75 -31.11
CA LYS A 294 -6.15 -1.26 -31.65
C LYS A 294 -6.21 -2.79 -31.64
N ILE A 295 -5.08 -3.45 -31.84
CA ILE A 295 -5.02 -4.91 -31.73
C ILE A 295 -5.11 -5.28 -30.27
N VAL A 296 -4.19 -4.83 -29.42
CA VAL A 296 -4.01 -5.41 -28.09
C VAL A 296 -5.06 -4.97 -27.06
N LYS A 297 -5.66 -3.78 -27.16
CA LYS A 297 -6.76 -3.41 -26.25
C LYS A 297 -8.04 -4.21 -26.55
N PRO A 298 -8.80 -4.63 -25.52
CA PRO A 298 -10.05 -5.32 -25.74
C PRO A 298 -11.06 -4.41 -26.44
N VAL A 299 -11.89 -4.99 -27.31
CA VAL A 299 -13.03 -4.31 -27.93
C VAL A 299 -14.05 -3.98 -26.84
N LYS A 300 -14.54 -2.74 -26.83
CA LYS A 300 -15.56 -2.31 -25.85
C LYS A 300 -16.90 -2.96 -26.19
N GLU A 301 -17.73 -3.18 -25.17
CA GLU A 301 -19.08 -3.75 -25.37
C GLU A 301 -19.94 -2.93 -26.33
N GLU A 302 -19.76 -1.61 -26.35
CA GLU A 302 -20.49 -0.68 -27.23
C GLU A 302 -20.10 -0.81 -28.70
N ASP A 303 -18.89 -1.30 -28.99
CA ASP A 303 -18.34 -1.43 -30.35
C ASP A 303 -18.61 -2.83 -30.95
N GLU A 304 -19.21 -3.74 -30.19
CA GLU A 304 -19.52 -5.10 -30.63
C GLU A 304 -20.76 -5.13 -31.54
N THR A 305 -20.65 -5.82 -32.67
CA THR A 305 -21.72 -5.92 -33.68
C THR A 305 -22.54 -7.20 -33.58
N PHE A 306 -22.21 -8.10 -32.65
CA PHE A 306 -22.88 -9.39 -32.50
C PHE A 306 -24.24 -9.23 -31.79
N VAL A 307 -25.29 -9.75 -32.43
CA VAL A 307 -26.64 -9.88 -31.85
C VAL A 307 -26.96 -11.35 -31.69
N ASP A 308 -27.45 -11.76 -30.52
CA ASP A 308 -27.76 -13.16 -30.22
C ASP A 308 -29.15 -13.59 -30.75
N ASP A 309 -29.41 -13.31 -32.03
CA ASP A 309 -30.63 -13.70 -32.74
C ASP A 309 -30.28 -14.43 -34.04
N PRO A 310 -30.51 -15.76 -34.15
CA PRO A 310 -30.18 -16.54 -35.34
C PRO A 310 -30.89 -16.06 -36.62
N SER A 311 -32.04 -15.38 -36.49
CA SER A 311 -32.85 -14.86 -37.60
C SER A 311 -32.23 -13.68 -38.34
N GLN A 312 -31.29 -12.96 -37.73
CA GLN A 312 -30.64 -11.79 -38.31
C GLN A 312 -29.47 -12.15 -39.23
N TYR A 313 -29.08 -13.43 -39.29
CA TYR A 313 -27.95 -13.91 -40.07
C TYR A 313 -28.40 -14.71 -41.29
N LEU A 314 -27.62 -14.64 -42.36
CA LEU A 314 -27.94 -15.32 -43.63
C LEU A 314 -27.98 -16.85 -43.53
N SER A 315 -27.30 -17.44 -42.54
CA SER A 315 -27.18 -18.88 -42.33
C SER A 315 -26.88 -19.19 -40.88
N GLU A 316 -27.38 -20.31 -40.37
CA GLU A 316 -27.03 -20.85 -39.05
C GLU A 316 -25.51 -21.00 -38.87
N LYS A 317 -24.79 -21.40 -39.93
CA LYS A 317 -23.33 -21.48 -39.90
C LYS A 317 -22.67 -20.12 -39.72
N HIS A 318 -23.24 -19.07 -40.31
CA HIS A 318 -22.75 -17.70 -40.17
C HIS A 318 -23.00 -17.18 -38.75
N TYR A 319 -24.19 -17.45 -38.19
CA TYR A 319 -24.48 -17.14 -36.78
C TYR A 319 -23.48 -17.82 -35.83
N LEU A 320 -23.21 -19.12 -36.00
CA LEU A 320 -22.25 -19.84 -35.16
C LEU A 320 -20.82 -19.28 -35.29
N GLN A 321 -20.40 -18.86 -36.48
CA GLN A 321 -19.09 -18.24 -36.68
C GLN A 321 -18.98 -16.87 -36.01
N GLU A 322 -20.01 -16.02 -36.14
CA GLU A 322 -20.03 -14.72 -35.47
C GLU A 322 -20.12 -14.86 -33.94
N ARG A 323 -20.90 -15.84 -33.46
CA ARG A 323 -20.97 -16.19 -32.04
C ARG A 323 -19.62 -16.66 -31.49
N GLN A 324 -18.90 -17.51 -32.23
CA GLN A 324 -17.55 -17.95 -31.82
C GLN A 324 -16.57 -16.76 -31.74
N LYS A 325 -16.60 -15.84 -32.71
CA LYS A 325 -15.76 -14.63 -32.69
C LYS A 325 -16.08 -13.75 -31.48
N TYR A 326 -17.36 -13.54 -31.20
CA TYR A 326 -17.81 -12.79 -30.02
C TYR A 326 -17.29 -13.41 -28.73
N HIS A 327 -17.42 -14.74 -28.55
CA HIS A 327 -16.91 -15.41 -27.36
C HIS A 327 -15.37 -15.34 -27.24
N VAL A 328 -14.62 -15.33 -28.34
CA VAL A 328 -13.17 -15.06 -28.31
C VAL A 328 -12.89 -13.66 -27.76
N HIS A 329 -13.61 -12.63 -28.23
CA HIS A 329 -13.48 -11.28 -27.68
C HIS A 329 -13.86 -11.21 -26.19
N CYS A 330 -14.92 -11.91 -25.77
CA CYS A 330 -15.34 -11.96 -24.36
C CYS A 330 -14.28 -12.60 -23.46
N LYS A 331 -13.68 -13.74 -23.87
CA LYS A 331 -12.59 -14.38 -23.11
C LYS A 331 -11.42 -13.43 -22.92
N TYR A 332 -10.99 -12.75 -23.98
CA TYR A 332 -9.91 -11.77 -23.91
C TYR A 332 -10.27 -10.60 -23.00
N ARG A 333 -11.49 -10.05 -23.13
CA ARG A 333 -11.97 -8.95 -22.30
C ARG A 333 -11.98 -9.33 -20.82
N MET A 334 -12.44 -10.52 -20.47
CA MET A 334 -12.39 -11.05 -19.11
C MET A 334 -10.94 -11.15 -18.61
N ALA A 335 -10.05 -11.77 -19.38
CA ALA A 335 -8.65 -11.95 -19.01
C ALA A 335 -7.91 -10.61 -18.82
N PHE A 336 -8.07 -9.69 -19.77
CA PHE A 336 -7.44 -8.37 -19.73
C PHE A 336 -8.00 -7.52 -18.58
N SER A 337 -9.33 -7.50 -18.41
CA SER A 337 -9.98 -6.78 -17.30
C SER A 337 -9.49 -7.31 -15.95
N PHE A 338 -9.45 -8.63 -15.78
CA PHE A 338 -8.97 -9.28 -14.57
C PHE A 338 -7.53 -8.89 -14.23
N LEU A 339 -6.59 -9.05 -15.16
CA LEU A 339 -5.17 -8.71 -14.91
C LEU A 339 -4.94 -7.20 -14.75
N SER A 340 -5.67 -6.37 -15.51
CA SER A 340 -5.55 -4.91 -15.43
C SER A 340 -5.97 -4.34 -14.06
N ARG A 341 -6.84 -5.03 -13.32
CA ARG A 341 -7.22 -4.65 -11.95
C ARG A 341 -6.03 -4.59 -10.99
N PHE A 342 -5.00 -5.41 -11.25
CA PHE A 342 -3.80 -5.53 -10.44
C PHE A 342 -2.65 -4.63 -10.92
N VAL A 343 -2.80 -3.89 -12.01
CA VAL A 343 -1.78 -2.96 -12.49
C VAL A 343 -2.30 -1.54 -12.38
N ARG A 344 -1.59 -0.69 -11.64
CA ARG A 344 -1.91 0.72 -11.48
C ARG A 344 -0.85 1.59 -12.12
N THR A 345 -1.25 2.79 -12.50
CA THR A 345 -0.39 3.76 -13.17
C THR A 345 -0.38 5.04 -12.35
N ILE A 346 0.81 5.56 -12.08
CA ILE A 346 0.98 6.86 -11.41
C ILE A 346 1.93 7.75 -12.21
N GLU A 347 1.88 9.03 -11.94
CA GLU A 347 2.81 10.02 -12.48
C GLU A 347 3.87 10.34 -11.43
N VAL A 348 5.15 10.21 -11.78
CA VAL A 348 6.26 10.47 -10.85
C VAL A 348 7.25 11.45 -11.46
N MET A 349 7.84 12.27 -10.60
CA MET A 349 8.92 13.19 -10.94
C MET A 349 10.25 12.47 -10.77
N MET A 350 10.98 12.29 -11.87
CA MET A 350 12.35 11.80 -11.87
C MET A 350 13.22 12.73 -12.67
N ASN A 351 14.38 13.12 -12.12
CA ASN A 351 15.32 14.02 -12.80
C ASN A 351 14.61 15.23 -13.46
N GLY A 352 13.71 15.88 -12.72
CA GLY A 352 12.99 17.08 -13.19
C GLY A 352 11.88 16.86 -14.23
N ASN A 353 11.70 15.63 -14.73
CA ASN A 353 10.73 15.27 -15.75
C ASN A 353 9.64 14.33 -15.21
N LEU A 354 8.48 14.35 -15.85
CA LEU A 354 7.37 13.46 -15.53
C LEU A 354 7.51 12.12 -16.25
N HIS A 355 7.37 11.04 -15.50
CA HIS A 355 7.33 9.67 -16.01
C HIS A 355 6.03 8.99 -15.61
N TYR A 356 5.52 8.10 -16.46
CA TYR A 356 4.52 7.14 -16.02
C TYR A 356 5.26 6.01 -15.34
N LEU A 357 4.74 5.59 -14.20
CA LEU A 357 5.24 4.43 -13.50
C LEU A 357 4.10 3.47 -13.27
N HIS A 358 4.25 2.29 -13.84
CA HIS A 358 3.30 1.19 -13.71
C HIS A 358 3.80 0.22 -12.65
N PHE A 359 2.93 -0.16 -11.73
CA PHE A 359 3.29 -1.06 -10.64
C PHE A 359 2.16 -2.03 -10.34
N ARG A 360 2.51 -3.12 -9.65
CA ARG A 360 1.54 -4.11 -9.20
C ARG A 360 0.83 -3.61 -7.94
N LEU A 361 -0.50 -3.60 -7.96
CA LEU A 361 -1.32 -3.29 -6.80
C LEU A 361 -1.11 -4.35 -5.71
N PRO A 362 -0.60 -3.97 -4.52
CA PRO A 362 -0.45 -4.91 -3.42
C PRO A 362 -1.82 -5.31 -2.88
N VAL A 363 -1.90 -6.58 -2.48
CA VAL A 363 -3.09 -7.19 -1.89
C VAL A 363 -3.58 -6.43 -0.64
N THR A 364 -2.65 -5.94 0.18
CA THR A 364 -2.97 -5.16 1.38
C THR A 364 -3.76 -3.90 1.06
N ALA A 365 -3.34 -3.14 0.04
CA ALA A 365 -4.03 -1.92 -0.37
C ALA A 365 -5.40 -2.22 -1.01
N MET A 366 -5.55 -3.40 -1.65
CA MET A 366 -6.77 -3.77 -2.35
C MET A 366 -7.89 -4.20 -1.41
N TRP A 367 -7.59 -5.04 -0.40
CA TRP A 367 -8.63 -5.63 0.46
C TRP A 367 -8.64 -5.12 1.91
N TYR A 368 -7.56 -4.53 2.42
CA TYR A 368 -7.43 -4.18 3.85
C TYR A 368 -7.45 -2.67 4.13
N VAL A 369 -7.80 -1.84 3.13
CA VAL A 369 -7.94 -0.39 3.30
C VAL A 369 -9.32 0.07 2.81
N TYR A 370 -10.23 0.37 3.74
CA TYR A 370 -11.60 0.76 3.40
C TYR A 370 -11.81 2.28 3.53
N GLY A 371 -13.05 2.71 3.26
CA GLY A 371 -13.44 4.11 3.15
C GLY A 371 -13.18 4.94 4.41
N GLU A 372 -13.34 4.40 5.62
CA GLU A 372 -13.17 5.18 6.85
C GLU A 372 -11.71 5.56 7.10
N ALA A 373 -10.77 4.62 6.91
CA ALA A 373 -9.34 4.90 6.97
C ALA A 373 -8.92 5.93 5.90
N LYS A 374 -9.50 5.82 4.70
CA LYS A 374 -9.30 6.78 3.59
C LYS A 374 -9.80 8.18 3.95
N GLN A 375 -10.98 8.32 4.55
CA GLN A 375 -11.51 9.62 4.98
C GLN A 375 -10.66 10.23 6.10
N ASN A 376 -10.23 9.43 7.06
CA ASN A 376 -9.33 9.87 8.13
C ASN A 376 -8.00 10.44 7.58
N ILE A 377 -7.47 9.89 6.49
CA ILE A 377 -6.32 10.48 5.80
C ILE A 377 -6.66 11.89 5.31
N LEU A 378 -7.80 12.08 4.64
CA LEU A 378 -8.20 13.37 4.09
C LEU A 378 -8.43 14.43 5.19
N ASP A 379 -9.04 14.03 6.30
CA ASP A 379 -9.36 14.92 7.42
C ASP A 379 -8.11 15.37 8.19
N THR A 380 -7.08 14.52 8.27
CA THR A 380 -5.88 14.79 9.08
C THR A 380 -4.81 15.58 8.34
N ILE A 381 -4.86 15.67 7.01
CA ILE A 381 -3.83 16.33 6.22
C ILE A 381 -3.95 17.86 6.35
N PRO A 382 -2.82 18.58 6.59
CA PRO A 382 -2.80 20.03 6.54
C PRO A 382 -2.75 20.57 5.11
N PHE A 383 -3.53 21.63 4.82
CA PHE A 383 -3.62 22.27 3.49
C PHE A 383 -2.76 23.53 3.34
N ALA A 384 -1.97 23.91 4.36
CA ALA A 384 -1.22 25.17 4.37
C ALA A 384 -0.16 25.31 3.25
N SER A 385 0.42 24.20 2.78
CA SER A 385 1.43 24.20 1.70
C SER A 385 1.42 22.85 0.96
N PRO A 386 1.59 22.84 -0.37
CA PRO A 386 1.68 21.60 -1.16
C PRO A 386 2.77 20.64 -0.68
N ASP A 387 3.95 21.15 -0.28
CA ASP A 387 5.07 20.32 0.17
C ASP A 387 4.82 19.68 1.55
N ILE A 388 4.12 20.41 2.44
CA ILE A 388 3.74 19.90 3.76
C ILE A 388 2.63 18.86 3.59
N LYS A 389 1.64 19.14 2.74
CA LYS A 389 0.56 18.22 2.37
C LYS A 389 1.14 16.90 1.84
N ALA A 390 2.07 16.97 0.89
CA ALA A 390 2.73 15.82 0.28
C ALA A 390 3.49 14.96 1.31
N ARG A 391 4.34 15.58 2.14
CA ARG A 391 5.09 14.85 3.19
C ARG A 391 4.18 14.21 4.22
N TYR A 392 3.13 14.91 4.64
CA TYR A 392 2.18 14.38 5.62
C TYR A 392 1.35 13.22 5.06
N PHE A 393 0.92 13.33 3.80
CA PHE A 393 0.24 12.25 3.07
C PHE A 393 1.11 10.99 3.02
N VAL A 394 2.36 11.09 2.57
CA VAL A 394 3.30 9.96 2.51
C VAL A 394 3.49 9.33 3.89
N LYS A 395 3.75 10.14 4.93
CA LYS A 395 3.92 9.65 6.30
C LYS A 395 2.68 8.93 6.82
N ARG A 396 1.48 9.46 6.55
CA ARG A 396 0.23 8.85 6.99
C ARG A 396 -0.05 7.52 6.28
N CYS A 397 0.23 7.45 4.98
CA CYS A 397 0.11 6.22 4.20
C CYS A 397 1.07 5.13 4.68
N ILE A 398 2.33 5.45 5.00
CA ILE A 398 3.28 4.48 5.56
C ILE A 398 2.81 3.97 6.92
N GLY A 399 2.28 4.85 7.78
CA GLY A 399 1.68 4.45 9.05
C GLY A 399 0.49 3.51 8.86
N LEU A 400 -0.41 3.83 7.92
CA LEU A 400 -1.56 2.99 7.58
C LEU A 400 -1.12 1.63 7.02
N HIS A 401 -0.09 1.58 6.18
CA HIS A 401 0.45 0.32 5.66
C HIS A 401 0.85 -0.64 6.78
N ARG A 402 1.56 -0.14 7.80
CA ARG A 402 1.97 -0.94 8.97
C ARG A 402 0.75 -1.51 9.71
N GLU A 403 -0.29 -0.70 9.88
CA GLU A 403 -1.56 -1.11 10.50
C GLU A 403 -2.30 -2.16 9.65
N SER A 404 -2.49 -1.91 8.35
CA SER A 404 -3.17 -2.84 7.44
C SER A 404 -2.42 -4.16 7.27
N LYS A 405 -1.08 -4.16 7.25
CA LYS A 405 -0.27 -5.38 7.19
C LYS A 405 -0.47 -6.24 8.44
N LEU A 406 -0.46 -5.62 9.61
CA LEU A 406 -0.73 -6.32 10.86
C LEU A 406 -2.16 -6.86 10.91
N ILE A 407 -3.15 -6.09 10.44
CA ILE A 407 -4.54 -6.54 10.34
C ILE A 407 -4.65 -7.77 9.42
N LYS A 408 -3.97 -7.78 8.27
CA LYS A 408 -3.87 -8.94 7.37
C LYS A 408 -3.24 -10.16 8.05
N ASP A 409 -2.14 -9.96 8.77
CA ASP A 409 -1.44 -11.07 9.45
C ASP A 409 -2.28 -11.64 10.60
N LEU A 410 -2.96 -10.77 11.36
CA LEU A 410 -3.87 -11.16 12.44
C LEU A 410 -5.15 -11.82 11.94
N SER A 411 -5.73 -11.35 10.83
CA SER A 411 -6.94 -11.95 10.27
C SER A 411 -6.67 -13.36 9.72
N ARG A 412 -5.48 -13.57 9.14
CA ARG A 412 -5.01 -14.89 8.67
C ARG A 412 -4.48 -15.79 9.79
N PHE A 413 -4.26 -15.26 10.99
CA PHE A 413 -3.81 -16.04 12.12
C PHE A 413 -4.86 -17.09 12.50
N SER A 414 -4.47 -18.36 12.43
CA SER A 414 -5.28 -19.46 12.92
C SER A 414 -4.70 -20.06 14.19
N ILE A 415 -5.58 -20.38 15.15
CA ILE A 415 -5.22 -21.08 16.38
C ILE A 415 -4.79 -22.53 16.09
N VAL A 416 -5.26 -23.10 14.97
CA VAL A 416 -5.02 -24.49 14.62
C VAL A 416 -3.61 -24.66 14.02
N PRO A 417 -2.83 -25.69 14.43
CA PRO A 417 -1.53 -25.97 13.83
C PRO A 417 -1.63 -26.15 12.31
N LYS A 418 -0.64 -25.64 11.56
CA LYS A 418 -0.63 -25.66 10.08
C LYS A 418 -0.96 -27.03 9.45
N ARG A 419 -0.58 -28.12 10.10
CA ARG A 419 -0.87 -29.50 9.65
C ARG A 419 -2.37 -29.85 9.64
N LEU A 420 -3.14 -29.27 10.56
CA LEU A 420 -4.59 -29.50 10.71
C LEU A 420 -5.42 -28.36 10.12
N LEU A 421 -4.79 -27.30 9.62
CA LEU A 421 -5.46 -26.09 9.14
C LEU A 421 -6.46 -26.39 8.02
N LYS A 422 -6.10 -27.24 7.05
CA LYS A 422 -6.99 -27.62 5.94
C LYS A 422 -8.19 -28.47 6.40
N VAL A 423 -8.01 -29.30 7.43
CA VAL A 423 -9.10 -30.09 8.04
C VAL A 423 -10.03 -29.17 8.83
N ALA A 424 -9.47 -28.20 9.55
CA ALA A 424 -10.23 -27.19 10.27
C ALA A 424 -11.04 -26.31 9.31
N GLN A 425 -10.45 -25.80 8.22
CA GLN A 425 -11.15 -24.97 7.22
C GLN A 425 -12.40 -25.64 6.63
N ARG A 426 -12.42 -26.97 6.52
CA ARG A 426 -13.55 -27.71 5.92
C ARG A 426 -14.63 -28.08 6.94
N ASN A 427 -14.25 -28.37 8.18
CA ASN A 427 -15.15 -28.93 9.19
C ASN A 427 -15.55 -27.94 10.29
N ILE A 428 -14.81 -26.85 10.42
CA ILE A 428 -14.96 -25.86 11.49
C ILE A 428 -15.25 -24.51 10.84
N PRO A 429 -16.34 -23.82 11.23
CA PRO A 429 -16.62 -22.47 10.77
C PRO A 429 -15.42 -21.52 10.95
N ASP A 430 -15.25 -20.58 10.03
CA ASP A 430 -14.11 -19.64 10.01
C ASP A 430 -13.88 -18.93 11.34
N TRP A 431 -14.98 -18.55 12.01
CA TRP A 431 -14.96 -17.85 13.29
C TRP A 431 -14.31 -18.63 14.44
N MET A 432 -14.30 -19.96 14.40
CA MET A 432 -13.71 -20.80 15.45
C MET A 432 -12.20 -20.98 15.30
N HIS A 433 -11.70 -21.07 14.06
CA HIS A 433 -10.28 -21.33 13.82
C HIS A 433 -9.49 -20.05 13.49
N ARG A 434 -10.17 -18.98 13.02
CA ARG A 434 -9.64 -17.62 12.78
C ARG A 434 -10.45 -16.60 13.61
N PRO A 435 -10.22 -16.49 14.93
CA PRO A 435 -11.05 -15.67 15.82
C PRO A 435 -10.98 -14.16 15.50
N PHE A 436 -9.83 -13.69 15.03
CA PHE A 436 -9.62 -12.28 14.70
C PHE A 436 -10.29 -11.86 13.40
N GLN A 437 -10.51 -12.80 12.47
CA GLN A 437 -11.18 -12.53 11.20
C GLN A 437 -12.57 -11.94 11.43
N ILE A 438 -13.34 -12.45 12.40
CA ILE A 438 -14.66 -11.92 12.74
C ILE A 438 -14.61 -10.42 13.07
N PHE A 439 -13.62 -9.97 13.82
CA PHE A 439 -13.57 -8.59 14.29
C PHE A 439 -12.87 -7.65 13.31
N LEU A 440 -11.88 -8.17 12.59
CA LEU A 440 -10.97 -7.40 11.73
C LEU A 440 -11.33 -7.46 10.25
N CYS A 441 -12.25 -8.34 9.83
CA CYS A 441 -12.81 -8.27 8.48
C CYS A 441 -13.37 -6.87 8.21
N ASP A 442 -13.28 -6.46 6.95
CA ASP A 442 -13.84 -5.21 6.49
C ASP A 442 -13.32 -3.94 7.22
N ASP A 443 -12.01 -3.77 7.38
CA ASP A 443 -11.40 -2.63 8.13
C ASP A 443 -11.78 -2.59 9.61
N ALA A 444 -12.05 -3.75 10.19
CA ALA A 444 -12.66 -3.82 11.50
C ALA A 444 -14.01 -3.06 11.59
N LYS A 445 -14.83 -3.04 10.53
CA LYS A 445 -16.25 -2.62 10.59
C LYS A 445 -16.98 -3.27 11.76
N ASN A 446 -16.63 -4.51 12.10
CA ASN A 446 -17.23 -5.24 13.20
C ASN A 446 -16.79 -4.71 14.56
N MET A 447 -15.57 -4.19 14.67
CA MET A 447 -15.09 -3.43 15.81
C MET A 447 -15.83 -2.09 15.97
N ALA A 448 -16.14 -1.40 14.87
CA ALA A 448 -17.00 -0.20 14.90
C ALA A 448 -18.47 -0.52 15.25
N ARG A 449 -18.99 -1.67 14.79
CA ARG A 449 -20.31 -2.18 15.20
C ARG A 449 -20.35 -2.54 16.68
N LEU A 450 -19.31 -3.19 17.19
CA LEU A 450 -19.13 -3.52 18.60
C LEU A 450 -19.11 -2.26 19.47
N LEU A 451 -18.46 -1.19 18.98
CA LEU A 451 -18.42 0.08 19.68
C LEU A 451 -19.80 0.76 19.72
N ARG A 452 -20.54 0.72 18.60
CA ARG A 452 -21.93 1.20 18.55
C ARG A 452 -22.86 0.40 19.47
N SER A 453 -22.72 -0.92 19.51
CA SER A 453 -23.53 -1.75 20.42
C SER A 453 -23.19 -1.50 21.89
N ALA A 454 -21.90 -1.31 22.22
CA ALA A 454 -21.48 -0.89 23.56
C ALA A 454 -22.07 0.46 23.95
N LEU A 455 -22.18 1.41 23.01
CA LEU A 455 -22.82 2.71 23.25
C LEU A 455 -24.31 2.59 23.54
N PHE A 456 -25.06 1.82 22.75
CA PHE A 456 -26.48 1.57 23.03
C PHE A 456 -26.70 0.93 24.40
N LEU A 457 -25.82 -0.01 24.75
CA LEU A 457 -25.86 -0.68 26.03
C LEU A 457 -25.52 0.25 27.19
N GLY A 458 -24.52 1.12 27.02
CA GLY A 458 -24.15 2.14 27.99
C GLY A 458 -25.26 3.16 28.21
N LEU A 459 -25.98 3.55 27.15
CA LEU A 459 -27.15 4.42 27.22
C LEU A 459 -28.31 3.75 27.98
N ALA A 460 -28.59 2.48 27.67
CA ALA A 460 -29.60 1.69 28.38
C ALA A 460 -29.25 1.54 29.87
N LEU A 461 -27.99 1.22 30.19
CA LEU A 461 -27.50 1.09 31.57
C LEU A 461 -27.61 2.42 32.34
N SER A 462 -27.22 3.53 31.70
CA SER A 462 -27.29 4.86 32.32
C SER A 462 -28.73 5.29 32.58
N ALA A 463 -29.64 5.07 31.61
CA ALA A 463 -31.07 5.35 31.76
C ALA A 463 -31.71 4.47 32.84
N PHE A 464 -31.35 3.19 32.88
CA PHE A 464 -31.82 2.25 33.91
C PHE A 464 -31.36 2.67 35.30
N THR A 465 -30.09 3.06 35.43
CA THR A 465 -29.54 3.60 36.68
C THR A 465 -30.31 4.86 37.11
N GLY A 466 -30.62 5.78 36.20
CA GLY A 466 -31.38 6.99 36.52
C GLY A 466 -32.83 6.73 36.98
N MET A 467 -33.46 5.65 36.53
CA MET A 467 -34.85 5.32 36.88
C MET A 467 -34.99 4.51 38.17
N PHE A 468 -34.04 3.62 38.48
CA PHE A 468 -34.19 2.59 39.51
C PHE A 468 -33.19 2.70 40.67
N LEU A 469 -32.29 3.68 40.64
CA LEU A 469 -31.38 3.96 41.74
C LEU A 469 -32.07 4.87 42.76
N VAL A 470 -32.22 4.39 43.99
CA VAL A 470 -32.98 5.03 45.07
C VAL A 470 -31.98 5.50 46.15
N PRO A 471 -32.25 6.63 46.85
CA PRO A 471 -31.48 6.98 48.03
C PRO A 471 -31.48 5.82 49.05
N PRO A 472 -30.36 5.61 49.75
CA PRO A 472 -30.26 4.52 50.72
C PRO A 472 -31.27 4.67 51.85
N GLU A 473 -31.83 3.54 52.30
CA GLU A 473 -32.67 3.51 53.51
C GLU A 473 -31.82 3.53 54.79
N ASN A 474 -30.62 2.93 54.82
CA ASN A 474 -29.76 2.81 56.02
C ASN A 474 -28.23 2.82 55.75
N GLY A 475 -27.75 3.56 54.74
CA GLY A 475 -26.32 3.65 54.41
C GLY A 475 -25.95 4.92 53.65
N ASP A 476 -24.66 5.10 53.32
CA ASP A 476 -24.17 6.26 52.56
C ASP A 476 -24.22 6.05 51.03
N HIS A 477 -24.56 4.85 50.56
CA HIS A 477 -24.48 4.48 49.15
C HIS A 477 -25.85 4.16 48.56
N PRO A 478 -26.20 4.70 47.39
CA PRO A 478 -27.50 4.46 46.78
C PRO A 478 -27.71 2.99 46.42
N GLU A 479 -28.92 2.51 46.63
CA GLU A 479 -29.30 1.11 46.46
C GLU A 479 -30.30 0.92 45.30
N TRP A 480 -30.41 -0.30 44.79
CA TRP A 480 -31.36 -0.64 43.74
C TRP A 480 -32.77 -0.78 44.30
N SER A 481 -33.77 -0.23 43.60
CA SER A 481 -35.18 -0.29 44.02
C SER A 481 -35.74 -1.70 44.23
N SER A 482 -35.18 -2.71 43.56
CA SER A 482 -35.58 -4.10 43.69
C SER A 482 -34.43 -5.06 43.35
N HIS A 483 -34.53 -6.31 43.82
CA HIS A 483 -33.57 -7.37 43.46
C HIS A 483 -33.57 -7.66 41.95
N THR A 484 -34.73 -7.55 41.28
CA THR A 484 -34.80 -7.70 39.82
C THR A 484 -34.08 -6.57 39.10
N ALA A 485 -34.13 -5.34 39.63
CA ALA A 485 -33.41 -4.21 39.06
C ALA A 485 -31.89 -4.36 39.22
N SER A 486 -31.42 -4.84 40.37
CA SER A 486 -30.02 -5.20 40.58
C SER A 486 -29.54 -6.25 39.56
N LEU A 487 -30.34 -7.30 39.34
CA LEU A 487 -29.99 -8.36 38.37
C LEU A 487 -29.88 -7.83 36.93
N ILE A 488 -30.84 -6.99 36.50
CA ILE A 488 -30.84 -6.39 35.16
C ILE A 488 -29.64 -5.43 34.99
N SER A 489 -29.37 -4.58 35.99
CA SER A 489 -28.23 -3.66 35.95
C SER A 489 -26.89 -4.40 35.88
N ASN A 490 -26.73 -5.45 36.69
CA ASN A 490 -25.51 -6.27 36.70
C ASN A 490 -25.30 -7.01 35.36
N THR A 491 -26.37 -7.50 34.72
CA THR A 491 -26.24 -8.15 33.41
C THR A 491 -25.90 -7.14 32.31
N LEU A 492 -26.52 -5.96 32.30
CA LEU A 492 -26.21 -4.87 31.37
C LEU A 492 -24.76 -4.36 31.55
N SER A 493 -24.33 -4.18 32.80
CA SER A 493 -22.97 -3.76 33.16
C SER A 493 -21.93 -4.79 32.73
N LEU A 494 -22.17 -6.08 32.98
CA LEU A 494 -21.29 -7.16 32.53
C LEU A 494 -21.19 -7.19 30.99
N LEU A 495 -22.30 -7.06 30.27
CA LEU A 495 -22.29 -7.03 28.81
C LEU A 495 -21.54 -5.79 28.27
N TYR A 496 -21.65 -4.64 28.93
CA TYR A 496 -20.92 -3.43 28.55
C TYR A 496 -19.43 -3.57 28.80
N PHE A 497 -19.08 -4.12 29.96
CA PHE A 497 -17.70 -4.42 30.33
C PHE A 497 -17.07 -5.38 29.32
N THR A 498 -17.73 -6.48 28.95
CA THR A 498 -17.17 -7.44 28.00
C THR A 498 -17.01 -6.83 26.60
N CYS A 499 -18.01 -6.13 26.07
CA CYS A 499 -17.90 -5.48 24.76
C CYS A 499 -16.74 -4.47 24.72
N THR A 500 -16.62 -3.61 25.73
CA THR A 500 -15.59 -2.56 25.78
C THR A 500 -14.20 -3.16 26.07
N ALA A 501 -14.11 -4.21 26.90
CA ALA A 501 -12.87 -4.91 27.17
C ALA A 501 -12.35 -5.67 25.94
N VAL A 502 -13.23 -6.33 25.18
CA VAL A 502 -12.87 -6.98 23.91
C VAL A 502 -12.36 -5.94 22.91
N TRP A 503 -13.06 -4.81 22.77
CA TRP A 503 -12.61 -3.71 21.90
C TRP A 503 -11.23 -3.18 22.31
N LEU A 504 -11.00 -2.96 23.61
CA LEU A 504 -9.74 -2.44 24.12
C LEU A 504 -8.61 -3.47 23.94
N LEU A 505 -8.87 -4.74 24.18
CA LEU A 505 -7.91 -5.82 23.96
C LEU A 505 -7.50 -5.92 22.49
N LEU A 506 -8.46 -5.88 21.57
CA LEU A 506 -8.17 -5.88 20.13
C LEU A 506 -7.37 -4.65 19.72
N THR A 507 -7.71 -3.47 20.23
CA THR A 507 -6.97 -2.23 19.97
C THR A 507 -5.54 -2.30 20.48
N VAL A 508 -5.32 -2.88 21.66
CA VAL A 508 -3.98 -3.09 22.22
C VAL A 508 -3.21 -4.08 21.34
N VAL A 509 -3.80 -5.19 20.91
CA VAL A 509 -3.17 -6.17 20.02
C VAL A 509 -2.72 -5.54 18.70
N ILE A 510 -3.49 -4.60 18.14
CA ILE A 510 -3.15 -3.89 16.90
C ILE A 510 -2.10 -2.79 17.15
N LYS A 511 -2.34 -1.89 18.11
CA LYS A 511 -1.52 -0.67 18.29
C LYS A 511 -0.23 -0.90 19.07
N PHE A 512 -0.16 -1.91 19.95
CA PHE A 512 1.03 -2.21 20.74
C PHE A 512 2.27 -2.54 19.89
N PRO A 513 2.23 -3.49 18.92
CA PRO A 513 3.40 -3.79 18.09
C PRO A 513 3.83 -2.58 17.23
N ILE A 514 2.89 -1.77 16.77
CA ILE A 514 3.19 -0.53 16.03
C ILE A 514 3.94 0.46 16.94
N ALA A 515 3.42 0.68 18.15
CA ALA A 515 4.06 1.56 19.13
C ALA A 515 5.45 1.06 19.56
N LEU A 516 5.64 -0.26 19.63
CA LEU A 516 6.93 -0.88 19.91
C LEU A 516 7.91 -0.64 18.76
N HIS A 517 7.51 -0.90 17.52
CA HIS A 517 8.36 -0.72 16.36
C HIS A 517 8.80 0.74 16.17
N GLU A 518 7.90 1.69 16.37
CA GLU A 518 8.26 3.11 16.35
C GLU A 518 9.19 3.51 17.51
N ALA A 519 9.06 2.87 18.68
CA ALA A 519 9.99 3.09 19.80
C ALA A 519 11.38 2.49 19.52
N GLU A 520 11.45 1.39 18.78
CA GLU A 520 12.70 0.81 18.26
C GLU A 520 13.33 1.71 17.20
N GLU A 521 12.54 2.27 16.28
CA GLU A 521 13.01 3.16 15.20
C GLU A 521 13.68 4.44 15.75
N MET A 522 13.18 4.97 16.87
CA MET A 522 13.81 6.09 17.59
C MET A 522 15.15 5.73 18.24
N ARG A 523 15.48 4.44 18.36
CA ARG A 523 16.67 3.95 19.05
C ARG A 523 17.65 3.30 18.08
N SER A 524 18.85 3.84 17.99
CA SER A 524 19.89 3.34 17.06
C SER A 524 20.48 1.96 17.40
N LYS A 525 20.19 1.38 18.56
CA LYS A 525 20.75 0.08 19.00
C LYS A 525 19.69 -0.80 19.68
N PRO A 526 19.65 -2.11 19.36
CA PRO A 526 18.72 -3.02 19.99
C PRO A 526 18.99 -3.15 21.50
N PRO A 527 17.94 -3.36 22.31
CA PRO A 527 18.08 -3.55 23.74
C PRO A 527 18.88 -4.83 24.05
N ARG A 528 19.99 -4.68 24.79
CA ARG A 528 20.91 -5.80 25.10
C ARG A 528 20.46 -6.68 26.28
N ASN A 529 19.62 -6.16 27.17
CA ASN A 529 19.27 -6.80 28.45
C ASN A 529 17.75 -6.92 28.60
N ALA A 530 17.28 -7.94 29.35
CA ALA A 530 15.85 -8.14 29.63
C ALA A 530 15.18 -6.92 30.30
N LEU A 531 15.89 -6.20 31.16
CA LEU A 531 15.42 -4.94 31.76
C LEU A 531 15.16 -3.87 30.68
N ALA A 532 16.01 -3.79 29.67
CA ALA A 532 15.85 -2.83 28.58
C ALA A 532 14.63 -3.18 27.70
N ASN A 533 14.35 -4.48 27.50
CA ASN A 533 13.12 -4.93 26.84
C ASN A 533 11.88 -4.59 27.66
N LEU A 534 11.92 -4.81 28.98
CA LEU A 534 10.79 -4.47 29.86
C LEU A 534 10.51 -2.97 29.87
N LEU A 535 11.56 -2.14 29.97
CA LEU A 535 11.42 -0.68 29.92
C LEU A 535 10.89 -0.21 28.55
N MET A 536 11.29 -0.85 27.46
CA MET A 536 10.79 -0.54 26.12
C MET A 536 9.31 -0.92 25.99
N ASN A 537 8.92 -2.11 26.43
CA ASN A 537 7.52 -2.54 26.45
C ASN A 537 6.66 -1.62 27.33
N ALA A 538 7.18 -1.21 28.49
CA ALA A 538 6.52 -0.24 29.37
C ALA A 538 6.40 1.14 28.71
N TYR A 539 7.42 1.59 27.98
CA TYR A 539 7.37 2.83 27.21
C TYR A 539 6.32 2.75 26.09
N ALA A 540 6.31 1.67 25.30
CA ALA A 540 5.33 1.44 24.25
C ALA A 540 3.89 1.42 24.81
N LEU A 541 3.68 0.74 25.93
CA LEU A 541 2.39 0.73 26.65
C LEU A 541 2.01 2.13 27.17
N SER A 542 2.98 2.87 27.73
CA SER A 542 2.75 4.26 28.19
C SER A 542 2.38 5.20 27.03
N ARG A 543 2.87 4.92 25.83
CA ARG A 543 2.55 5.67 24.62
C ARG A 543 1.16 5.33 24.11
N LEU A 544 0.78 4.06 24.17
CA LEU A 544 -0.58 3.63 23.86
C LEU A 544 -1.61 4.26 24.81
N MET A 545 -1.31 4.34 26.11
CA MET A 545 -2.16 5.00 27.10
C MET A 545 -2.22 6.53 26.96
N ARG A 546 -1.38 7.13 26.11
CA ARG A 546 -1.52 8.55 25.73
C ARG A 546 -2.48 8.77 24.57
N ASP A 547 -2.89 7.70 23.87
CA ASP A 547 -3.95 7.81 22.88
C ASP A 547 -5.28 8.10 23.60
N GLY A 548 -5.88 9.25 23.30
CA GLY A 548 -7.06 9.75 24.00
C GLY A 548 -8.23 8.77 23.98
N GLN A 549 -8.40 8.02 22.89
CA GLN A 549 -9.48 7.04 22.78
C GLN A 549 -9.26 5.80 23.66
N VAL A 550 -8.02 5.32 23.76
CA VAL A 550 -7.67 4.16 24.60
C VAL A 550 -7.74 4.55 26.08
N ALA A 551 -7.17 5.70 26.43
CA ALA A 551 -7.19 6.22 27.80
C ALA A 551 -8.63 6.44 28.29
N TRP A 552 -9.48 7.05 27.46
CA TRP A 552 -10.88 7.32 27.78
C TRP A 552 -11.67 6.03 28.05
N ARG A 553 -11.54 5.02 27.17
CA ARG A 553 -12.27 3.75 27.34
C ARG A 553 -11.71 2.89 28.48
N ALA A 554 -10.41 2.97 28.74
CA ALA A 554 -9.82 2.38 29.94
C ALA A 554 -10.42 3.01 31.21
N LEU A 555 -10.58 4.34 31.25
CA LEU A 555 -11.23 5.04 32.37
C LEU A 555 -12.69 4.57 32.54
N LEU A 556 -13.47 4.47 31.46
CA LEU A 556 -14.85 3.99 31.53
C LEU A 556 -14.95 2.54 32.05
N LEU A 557 -14.03 1.66 31.63
CA LEU A 557 -13.94 0.31 32.16
C LEU A 557 -13.62 0.30 33.66
N THR A 558 -12.73 1.18 34.13
CA THR A 558 -12.46 1.31 35.56
C THR A 558 -13.67 1.83 36.35
N CYS A 559 -14.44 2.77 35.80
CA CYS A 559 -15.68 3.24 36.40
C CYS A 559 -16.72 2.11 36.52
N CYS A 560 -16.88 1.32 35.46
CA CYS A 560 -17.79 0.15 35.43
C CYS A 560 -17.35 -0.93 36.44
N PHE A 561 -16.05 -1.22 36.50
CA PHE A 561 -15.48 -2.15 37.48
C PHE A 561 -15.72 -1.68 38.92
N CYS A 562 -15.49 -0.39 39.21
CA CYS A 562 -15.75 0.18 40.53
C CYS A 562 -17.24 0.16 40.89
N ALA A 563 -18.13 0.40 39.93
CA ALA A 563 -19.57 0.30 40.13
C ALA A 563 -19.99 -1.13 40.53
N PHE A 564 -19.39 -2.15 39.89
CA PHE A 564 -19.72 -3.55 40.16
C PHE A 564 -19.12 -4.08 41.46
N VAL A 565 -17.86 -3.76 41.76
CA VAL A 565 -17.12 -4.34 42.91
C VAL A 565 -17.33 -3.57 44.21
N PHE A 566 -17.31 -2.24 44.15
CA PHE A 566 -17.41 -1.38 45.34
C PHE A 566 -18.84 -0.89 45.62
N GLY A 567 -19.81 -1.27 44.77
CA GLY A 567 -21.21 -0.86 44.94
C GLY A 567 -21.47 0.62 44.64
N HIS A 568 -20.56 1.31 43.96
CA HIS A 568 -20.72 2.71 43.55
C HIS A 568 -21.50 2.84 42.24
N TYR A 569 -22.77 2.43 42.23
CA TYR A 569 -23.57 2.29 41.01
C TYR A 569 -23.79 3.60 40.22
N TRP A 570 -23.68 4.76 40.87
CA TRP A 570 -23.79 6.07 40.21
C TRP A 570 -22.69 6.31 39.16
N LEU A 571 -21.53 5.64 39.27
CA LEU A 571 -20.45 5.73 38.29
C LEU A 571 -20.88 5.22 36.90
N ASN A 572 -21.93 4.39 36.82
CA ASN A 572 -22.50 3.95 35.54
C ASN A 572 -23.02 5.13 34.72
N SER A 573 -23.41 6.26 35.34
CA SER A 573 -23.84 7.45 34.61
C SER A 573 -22.74 8.10 33.79
N PHE A 574 -21.46 7.92 34.16
CA PHE A 574 -20.33 8.45 33.36
C PHE A 574 -20.15 7.72 32.04
N ILE A 575 -20.69 6.50 31.88
CA ILE A 575 -20.62 5.74 30.62
C ILE A 575 -21.29 6.51 29.48
N LEU A 576 -22.33 7.31 29.77
CA LEU A 576 -23.01 8.14 28.78
C LEU A 576 -22.08 9.17 28.11
N MET A 577 -21.00 9.57 28.78
CA MET A 577 -20.03 10.52 28.21
C MET A 577 -19.30 9.97 26.99
N ASP A 578 -19.26 8.64 26.80
CA ASP A 578 -18.66 8.03 25.59
C ASP A 578 -19.35 8.48 24.30
N PHE A 579 -20.62 8.90 24.37
CA PHE A 579 -21.36 9.46 23.23
C PHE A 579 -20.68 10.69 22.61
N TRP A 580 -20.04 11.52 23.42
CA TRP A 580 -19.31 12.71 22.95
C TRP A 580 -18.10 12.36 22.10
N CYS A 581 -17.42 11.24 22.40
CA CYS A 581 -16.23 10.81 21.69
C CYS A 581 -16.54 9.99 20.43
N GLN A 582 -17.68 9.29 20.39
CA GLN A 582 -18.07 8.48 19.24
C GLN A 582 -18.76 9.28 18.12
N SER A 583 -19.46 10.37 18.46
CA SER A 583 -20.12 11.21 17.45
C SER A 583 -19.15 12.26 16.88
N PRO A 584 -18.92 12.32 15.55
CA PRO A 584 -18.03 13.30 14.94
C PRO A 584 -18.53 14.74 15.14
N VAL A 585 -19.85 14.94 15.20
CA VAL A 585 -20.48 16.24 15.42
C VAL A 585 -20.22 16.73 16.85
N LEU A 586 -20.44 15.90 17.85
CA LEU A 586 -20.20 16.29 19.25
C LEU A 586 -18.72 16.41 19.57
N ALA A 587 -17.87 15.58 18.97
CA ALA A 587 -16.41 15.70 19.10
C ALA A 587 -15.92 17.06 18.58
N THR A 588 -16.54 17.58 17.51
CA THR A 588 -16.27 18.92 16.96
C THR A 588 -16.63 20.01 17.97
N VAL A 589 -17.79 19.90 18.62
CA VAL A 589 -18.21 20.82 19.70
C VAL A 589 -17.23 20.79 20.88
N PHE A 590 -16.84 19.60 21.34
CA PHE A 590 -15.88 19.45 22.42
C PHE A 590 -14.52 20.07 22.06
N ARG A 591 -14.04 19.82 20.82
CA ARG A 591 -12.79 20.39 20.31
C ARG A 591 -12.81 21.92 20.26
N ALA A 592 -13.94 22.52 19.87
CA ALA A 592 -14.11 23.98 19.86
C ALA A 592 -14.02 24.60 21.26
N ILE A 593 -14.52 23.91 22.29
CA ILE A 593 -14.45 24.37 23.68
C ILE A 593 -13.05 24.16 24.28
N CYS A 594 -12.37 23.09 23.90
CA CYS A 594 -11.03 22.77 24.41
C CYS A 594 -9.89 23.49 23.65
N SER A 595 -10.11 24.00 22.44
CA SER A 595 -9.05 24.67 21.68
C SER A 595 -8.52 25.96 22.36
N PRO A 596 -9.34 26.85 22.96
CA PRO A 596 -8.85 28.03 23.66
C PRO A 596 -8.58 27.76 25.14
N LEU A 597 -8.48 26.49 25.60
CA LEU A 597 -8.44 26.15 27.03
C LEU A 597 -7.36 26.93 27.81
N LYS A 598 -6.21 27.20 27.19
CA LYS A 598 -5.14 28.01 27.81
C LYS A 598 -5.59 29.46 28.02
N SER A 599 -6.13 30.10 27.00
CA SER A 599 -6.65 31.46 27.06
C SER A 599 -7.81 31.56 28.05
N LEU A 600 -8.72 30.59 28.01
CA LEU A 600 -9.86 30.49 28.92
C LEU A 600 -9.41 30.34 30.38
N ALA A 601 -8.41 29.48 30.66
CA ALA A 601 -7.85 29.31 31.99
C ALA A 601 -7.20 30.61 32.51
N MET A 602 -6.49 31.34 31.66
CA MET A 602 -5.93 32.65 32.02
C MET A 602 -7.02 33.69 32.29
N THR A 603 -8.12 33.69 31.52
CA THR A 603 -9.28 34.55 31.76
C THR A 603 -9.97 34.23 33.08
N PHE A 604 -10.13 32.93 33.42
CA PHE A 604 -10.67 32.52 34.72
C PHE A 604 -9.74 32.88 35.89
N LEU A 605 -8.41 32.81 35.70
CA LEU A 605 -7.46 33.30 36.70
C LEU A 605 -7.62 34.82 36.90
N GLY A 606 -7.75 35.58 35.81
CA GLY A 606 -8.05 37.01 35.86
C GLY A 606 -9.36 37.32 36.58
N LEU A 607 -10.41 36.55 36.29
CA LEU A 607 -11.70 36.61 36.99
C LEU A 607 -11.53 36.42 38.50
N LEU A 608 -10.81 35.38 38.92
CA LEU A 608 -10.56 35.09 40.33
C LEU A 608 -9.79 36.22 41.03
N ILE A 609 -8.77 36.80 40.38
CA ILE A 609 -7.99 37.92 40.91
C ILE A 609 -8.89 39.16 41.06
N ILE A 610 -9.68 39.50 40.04
CA ILE A 610 -10.61 40.63 40.09
C ILE A 610 -11.63 40.42 41.22
N THR A 611 -12.24 39.24 41.31
CA THR A 611 -13.19 38.92 42.39
C THR A 611 -12.55 39.01 43.76
N PHE A 612 -11.30 38.56 43.92
CA PHE A 612 -10.56 38.68 45.18
C PHE A 612 -10.30 40.14 45.58
N VAL A 613 -9.96 41.00 44.62
CA VAL A 613 -9.78 42.44 44.87
C VAL A 613 -11.11 43.09 45.28
N TYR A 614 -12.20 42.79 44.58
CA TYR A 614 -13.54 43.25 44.95
C TYR A 614 -13.94 42.75 46.34
N ALA A 615 -13.68 41.48 46.66
CA ALA A 615 -13.92 40.92 47.98
C ALA A 615 -13.12 41.63 49.09
N ALA A 616 -11.86 41.98 48.83
CA ALA A 616 -11.03 42.71 49.80
C ALA A 616 -11.55 44.13 50.05
N ILE A 617 -11.97 44.83 48.98
CA ILE A 617 -12.59 46.18 49.08
C ILE A 617 -13.93 46.09 49.82
N GLY A 618 -14.79 45.14 49.43
CA GLY A 618 -16.07 44.87 50.07
C GLY A 618 -15.94 44.51 51.55
N PHE A 619 -14.97 43.67 51.91
CA PHE A 619 -14.68 43.29 53.28
C PHE A 619 -14.16 44.46 54.14
N ARG A 620 -13.43 45.41 53.53
CA ARG A 620 -12.90 46.57 54.25
C ARG A 620 -13.93 47.68 54.46
N TYR A 621 -14.69 48.02 53.41
CA TYR A 621 -15.56 49.21 53.42
C TYR A 621 -17.05 48.87 53.60
N PHE A 622 -17.51 47.73 53.08
CA PHE A 622 -18.94 47.38 53.00
C PHE A 622 -19.31 46.11 53.77
N ARG A 623 -18.53 45.77 54.82
CA ARG A 623 -18.70 44.50 55.56
C ARG A 623 -20.11 44.32 56.13
N GLU A 624 -20.70 45.38 56.68
CA GLU A 624 -22.03 45.34 57.28
C GLU A 624 -23.14 45.12 56.24
N ASP A 625 -22.92 45.61 55.01
CA ASP A 625 -23.87 45.45 53.90
C ASP A 625 -23.91 44.02 53.36
N PHE A 626 -22.77 43.30 53.38
CA PHE A 626 -22.68 41.90 52.94
C PHE A 626 -23.25 40.89 53.95
N HIS A 627 -23.75 41.35 55.10
CA HIS A 627 -24.32 40.51 56.16
C HIS A 627 -23.47 39.24 56.41
N HIS A 628 -24.08 38.06 56.33
CA HIS A 628 -23.43 36.79 56.64
C HIS A 628 -22.42 36.33 55.57
N PHE A 629 -22.42 36.90 54.37
CA PHE A 629 -21.61 36.43 53.25
C PHE A 629 -20.11 36.79 53.37
N CYS A 630 -19.77 37.84 54.11
CA CYS A 630 -18.38 38.33 54.24
C CYS A 630 -17.95 38.54 55.70
N ASN A 631 -18.48 37.72 56.62
CA ASN A 631 -18.25 37.91 58.07
C ASN A 631 -16.93 37.32 58.59
N GLU A 632 -16.40 36.27 57.99
CA GLU A 632 -15.23 35.58 58.52
C GLU A 632 -13.92 36.16 57.95
N ASN A 633 -13.56 35.74 56.73
CA ASN A 633 -12.31 36.09 56.07
C ASN A 633 -12.57 36.54 54.62
N ILE A 634 -11.58 37.23 54.01
CA ILE A 634 -11.64 37.68 52.61
C ILE A 634 -11.81 36.49 51.65
N LEU A 635 -11.23 35.34 51.97
CA LEU A 635 -11.35 34.13 51.15
C LEU A 635 -12.80 33.61 51.11
N THR A 636 -13.46 33.50 52.27
CA THR A 636 -14.90 33.16 52.37
C THR A 636 -15.77 34.17 51.62
N CYS A 637 -15.43 35.46 51.72
CA CYS A 637 -16.10 36.52 50.97
C CYS A 637 -15.90 36.37 49.45
N THR A 638 -14.69 36.03 49.00
CA THR A 638 -14.35 35.80 47.59
C THR A 638 -15.11 34.61 47.02
N GLU A 639 -15.15 33.49 47.75
CA GLU A 639 -15.91 32.29 47.36
C GLU A 639 -17.40 32.58 47.24
N ASN A 640 -17.96 33.32 48.21
CA ASN A 640 -19.36 33.71 48.19
C ASN A 640 -19.69 34.65 47.02
N ILE A 641 -18.85 35.65 46.76
CA ILE A 641 -19.02 36.55 45.60
C ILE A 641 -18.90 35.79 44.29
N LEU A 642 -17.96 34.85 44.17
CA LEU A 642 -17.83 34.03 42.97
C LEU A 642 -19.05 33.12 42.78
N TYR A 643 -19.50 32.43 43.82
CA TYR A 643 -20.65 31.53 43.79
C TYR A 643 -21.96 32.26 43.47
N GLN A 644 -22.26 33.36 44.16
CA GLN A 644 -23.48 34.13 43.89
C GLN A 644 -23.36 34.98 42.63
N GLY A 645 -22.17 35.48 42.30
CA GLY A 645 -21.91 36.21 41.06
C GLY A 645 -22.11 35.34 39.81
N THR A 646 -21.73 34.06 39.87
CA THR A 646 -21.99 33.10 38.78
C THR A 646 -23.45 32.65 38.72
N ARG A 647 -24.17 32.55 39.85
CA ARG A 647 -25.59 32.17 39.89
C ARG A 647 -26.56 33.30 39.53
N GLY A 648 -26.33 34.50 40.06
CA GLY A 648 -27.15 35.70 39.86
C GLY A 648 -26.77 36.50 38.61
N GLY A 649 -25.75 36.05 37.88
CA GLY A 649 -25.22 36.74 36.71
C GLY A 649 -24.74 38.15 37.05
N ILE A 650 -24.99 39.09 36.15
CA ILE A 650 -24.47 40.45 36.23
C ILE A 650 -24.97 41.21 37.50
N VAL A 651 -26.12 40.82 38.08
CA VAL A 651 -26.70 41.45 39.29
C VAL A 651 -26.33 40.70 40.58
N GLY A 652 -25.53 39.63 40.49
CA GLY A 652 -25.24 38.73 41.60
C GLY A 652 -24.63 39.38 42.85
N LEU A 653 -23.83 40.44 42.68
CA LEU A 653 -23.21 41.15 43.81
C LEU A 653 -24.22 42.00 44.60
N SER A 654 -25.06 42.77 43.91
CA SER A 654 -26.07 43.64 44.55
C SER A 654 -27.16 42.83 45.27
N LEU A 655 -27.35 41.55 44.92
CA LEU A 655 -28.24 40.62 45.62
C LEU A 655 -27.70 40.16 46.99
N MET A 656 -26.39 40.20 47.20
CA MET A 656 -25.76 39.80 48.47
C MET A 656 -25.69 40.94 49.47
N MET A 657 -25.93 42.16 49.01
CA MET A 657 -25.73 43.37 49.78
C MET A 657 -27.06 44.07 50.07
N SER A 658 -27.12 44.78 51.18
CA SER A 658 -28.29 45.58 51.56
C SER A 658 -28.64 46.63 50.48
N SER A 659 -29.94 46.93 50.34
CA SER A 659 -30.44 47.97 49.45
C SER A 659 -30.19 49.37 50.02
N THR A 660 -29.44 50.19 49.29
CA THR A 660 -29.12 51.58 49.68
C THR A 660 -29.92 52.60 48.87
N HIS A 661 -30.55 53.56 49.56
CA HIS A 661 -31.36 54.63 48.96
C HIS A 661 -30.61 55.96 48.83
N PRO A 662 -30.99 56.84 47.88
CA PRO A 662 -30.41 58.18 47.76
C PRO A 662 -30.63 58.99 49.04
N GLY A 663 -29.56 59.47 49.67
CA GLY A 663 -29.61 60.28 50.91
C GLY A 663 -28.74 59.78 52.07
N ARG A 664 -28.14 58.58 51.99
CA ARG A 664 -27.08 58.14 52.91
C ARG A 664 -25.70 58.67 52.47
N PRO A 665 -24.77 58.94 53.42
CA PRO A 665 -23.43 59.43 53.07
C PRO A 665 -22.65 58.47 52.17
N ASP A 666 -22.82 57.16 52.35
CA ASP A 666 -22.06 56.13 51.62
C ASP A 666 -22.69 55.75 50.26
N TRP A 667 -23.80 56.41 49.87
CA TRP A 667 -24.57 56.05 48.67
C TRP A 667 -23.73 56.18 47.39
N THR A 668 -22.92 57.23 47.28
CA THR A 668 -22.08 57.48 46.09
C THR A 668 -20.98 56.43 45.96
N GLU A 669 -20.31 56.08 47.07
CA GLU A 669 -19.26 55.06 47.08
C GLU A 669 -19.83 53.68 46.75
N ARG A 670 -21.01 53.38 47.30
CA ARG A 670 -21.70 52.11 47.02
C ARG A 670 -22.20 51.99 45.58
N MET A 671 -22.78 53.05 45.03
CA MET A 671 -23.21 53.09 43.64
C MET A 671 -22.02 52.88 42.69
N LEU A 672 -20.89 53.53 42.95
CA LEU A 672 -19.69 53.38 42.14
C LEU A 672 -19.12 51.95 42.21
N TYR A 673 -19.14 51.35 43.40
CA TYR A 673 -18.71 49.96 43.61
C TYR A 673 -19.58 48.97 42.80
N ASP A 674 -20.90 49.02 42.95
CA ASP A 674 -21.85 48.14 42.24
C ASP A 674 -21.77 48.35 40.71
N MET A 675 -21.70 49.60 40.23
CA MET A 675 -21.57 49.93 38.81
C MET A 675 -20.24 49.47 38.22
N SER A 676 -19.13 49.65 38.95
CA SER A 676 -17.82 49.19 38.50
C SER A 676 -17.76 47.66 38.39
N TYR A 677 -18.36 46.95 39.34
CA TYR A 677 -18.45 45.50 39.30
C TYR A 677 -19.31 45.03 38.11
N PHE A 678 -20.48 45.64 37.91
CA PHE A 678 -21.36 45.36 36.77
C PHE A 678 -20.60 45.47 35.43
N ILE A 679 -19.83 46.55 35.24
CA ILE A 679 -19.08 46.80 34.00
C ILE A 679 -17.89 45.83 33.88
N ILE A 680 -17.05 45.73 34.91
CA ILE A 680 -15.79 44.97 34.83
C ILE A 680 -16.06 43.46 34.86
N PHE A 681 -16.78 42.97 35.86
CA PHE A 681 -17.07 41.53 35.99
C PHE A 681 -18.10 41.08 34.95
N GLY A 682 -19.24 41.78 34.86
CA GLY A 682 -20.36 41.38 34.02
C GLY A 682 -20.15 41.66 32.53
N VAL A 683 -19.94 42.92 32.17
CA VAL A 683 -19.87 43.32 30.76
C VAL A 683 -18.53 42.95 30.12
N ILE A 684 -17.41 43.11 30.81
CA ILE A 684 -16.09 42.86 30.23
C ILE A 684 -15.71 41.39 30.36
N VAL A 685 -15.58 40.84 31.57
CA VAL A 685 -14.99 39.49 31.75
C VAL A 685 -15.91 38.37 31.26
N LEU A 686 -17.20 38.35 31.62
CA LEU A 686 -18.12 37.29 31.17
C LEU A 686 -18.30 37.29 29.64
N ASN A 687 -18.46 38.46 29.02
CA ASN A 687 -18.58 38.53 27.55
C ASN A 687 -17.27 38.19 26.85
N THR A 688 -16.11 38.44 27.46
CA THR A 688 -14.81 37.98 26.93
C THR A 688 -14.74 36.45 26.90
N ILE A 689 -15.24 35.76 27.93
CA ILE A 689 -15.29 34.29 27.95
C ILE A 689 -16.17 33.75 26.80
N VAL A 690 -17.36 34.30 26.62
CA VAL A 690 -18.26 33.92 25.51
C VAL A 690 -17.61 34.24 24.16
N GLY A 691 -16.97 35.42 24.02
CA GLY A 691 -16.25 35.83 22.82
C GLY A 691 -15.16 34.83 22.43
N LEU A 692 -14.31 34.41 23.37
CA LEU A 692 -13.26 33.40 23.12
C LEU A 692 -13.82 32.06 22.63
N ILE A 693 -14.99 31.64 23.12
CA ILE A 693 -15.64 30.40 22.67
C ILE A 693 -16.21 30.57 21.27
N VAL A 694 -16.90 31.68 21.00
CA VAL A 694 -17.48 31.99 19.67
C VAL A 694 -16.38 32.10 18.61
N ASP A 695 -15.26 32.74 18.92
CA ASP A 695 -14.10 32.85 18.01
C ASP A 695 -13.53 31.47 17.66
N SER A 696 -13.44 30.55 18.63
CA SER A 696 -13.02 29.16 18.38
C SER A 696 -13.99 28.39 17.47
N PHE A 697 -15.30 28.57 17.64
CA PHE A 697 -16.29 28.01 16.71
C PHE A 697 -16.19 28.63 15.32
N GLY A 698 -15.94 29.94 15.25
CA GLY A 698 -15.70 30.65 14.00
C GLY A 698 -14.47 30.11 13.25
N ALA A 699 -13.35 29.94 13.95
CA ALA A 699 -12.12 29.38 13.37
C ALA A 699 -12.33 27.96 12.85
N LEU A 700 -13.02 27.10 13.60
CA LEU A 700 -13.28 25.72 13.18
C LEU A 700 -14.16 25.65 11.92
N ARG A 701 -15.15 26.54 11.80
CA ARG A 701 -15.98 26.65 10.59
C ARG A 701 -15.17 27.14 9.39
N LEU A 702 -14.33 28.16 9.57
CA LEU A 702 -13.45 28.66 8.52
C LEU A 702 -12.48 27.57 8.04
N ASP A 703 -11.94 26.77 8.97
CA ASP A 703 -11.09 25.63 8.61
C ASP A 703 -11.85 24.55 7.81
N MET A 704 -13.11 24.26 8.17
CA MET A 704 -13.95 23.31 7.43
C MET A 704 -14.28 23.83 6.03
N GLU A 705 -14.70 25.09 5.92
CA GLU A 705 -15.04 25.73 4.64
C GLU A 705 -13.82 25.87 3.73
N ALA A 706 -12.66 26.22 4.28
CA ALA A 706 -11.41 26.28 3.53
C ALA A 706 -11.03 24.90 2.95
N ARG A 707 -11.18 23.82 3.74
CA ARG A 707 -10.92 22.45 3.27
C ARG A 707 -11.88 22.01 2.17
N GLU A 708 -13.16 22.31 2.30
CA GLU A 708 -14.16 21.99 1.29
C GLU A 708 -13.91 22.76 -0.01
N ASN A 709 -13.60 24.06 0.09
CA ASN A 709 -13.22 24.88 -1.04
C ASN A 709 -11.93 24.37 -1.72
N ASP A 710 -10.92 23.99 -0.96
CA ASP A 710 -9.68 23.40 -1.50
C ASP A 710 -9.96 22.10 -2.26
N GLN A 711 -10.79 21.20 -1.73
CA GLN A 711 -11.15 19.96 -2.41
C GLN A 711 -11.91 20.21 -3.73
N GLN A 712 -12.68 21.29 -3.82
CA GLN A 712 -13.45 21.62 -5.02
C GLN A 712 -12.66 22.42 -6.06
N THR A 713 -11.62 23.15 -5.64
CA THR A 713 -10.87 24.09 -6.48
C THR A 713 -9.53 23.56 -6.96
N GLN A 714 -8.87 22.65 -6.24
CA GLN A 714 -7.55 22.14 -6.61
C GLN A 714 -7.46 20.62 -6.54
N THR A 715 -6.64 20.03 -7.40
CA THR A 715 -6.40 18.58 -7.42
C THR A 715 -5.67 18.12 -6.15
N PHE A 716 -5.98 16.91 -5.66
CA PHE A 716 -5.40 16.45 -4.40
C PHE A 716 -3.87 16.24 -4.46
N VAL A 717 -3.36 15.52 -5.46
CA VAL A 717 -1.94 15.13 -5.54
C VAL A 717 -1.05 16.25 -6.05
N SER A 718 -1.39 16.82 -7.21
CA SER A 718 -0.58 17.83 -7.88
C SER A 718 -0.87 19.26 -7.42
N CYS A 719 -1.97 19.51 -6.68
CA CYS A 719 -2.36 20.85 -6.21
C CYS A 719 -2.51 21.86 -7.37
N ILE A 720 -3.07 21.40 -8.50
CA ILE A 720 -3.32 22.22 -9.69
C ILE A 720 -4.75 22.75 -9.63
N ASP A 721 -4.94 24.01 -10.02
CA ASP A 721 -6.26 24.63 -10.09
C ASP A 721 -7.18 23.95 -11.10
N ARG A 722 -8.43 23.72 -10.68
CA ARG A 722 -9.48 23.03 -11.43
C ARG A 722 -9.71 23.65 -12.80
N ARG A 723 -9.66 24.99 -12.89
CA ARG A 723 -9.86 25.73 -14.15
C ARG A 723 -8.84 25.33 -15.21
N SER A 724 -7.59 25.12 -14.80
CA SER A 724 -6.51 24.72 -15.71
C SER A 724 -6.73 23.31 -16.27
N VAL A 725 -7.21 22.40 -15.41
CA VAL A 725 -7.53 21.03 -15.80
C VAL A 725 -8.75 20.97 -16.72
N GLU A 726 -9.81 21.69 -16.38
CA GLU A 726 -11.02 21.75 -17.19
C GLU A 726 -10.78 22.37 -18.57
N GLN A 727 -9.95 23.41 -18.66
CA GLN A 727 -9.59 24.02 -19.94
C GLN A 727 -8.91 23.01 -20.88
N VAL A 728 -7.97 22.22 -20.37
CA VAL A 728 -7.29 21.19 -21.15
C VAL A 728 -8.24 20.04 -21.50
N ALA A 729 -9.08 19.61 -20.56
CA ALA A 729 -10.05 18.55 -20.81
C ALA A 729 -11.10 18.91 -21.86
N GLN A 730 -11.59 20.16 -21.86
CA GLN A 730 -12.47 20.67 -22.90
C GLN A 730 -11.78 20.64 -24.28
N SER A 731 -10.50 21.03 -24.35
CA SER A 731 -9.73 20.93 -25.60
C SER A 731 -9.54 19.49 -26.09
N ALA A 732 -9.56 18.51 -25.18
CA ALA A 732 -9.48 17.09 -25.49
C ALA A 732 -10.85 16.41 -25.72
N GLY A 733 -11.97 17.16 -25.62
CA GLY A 733 -13.33 16.63 -25.80
C GLY A 733 -13.86 15.80 -24.63
N ILE A 734 -13.28 15.93 -23.43
CA ILE A 734 -13.69 15.19 -22.23
C ILE A 734 -14.68 16.04 -21.42
N SER A 735 -15.89 15.52 -21.21
CA SER A 735 -16.85 16.09 -20.26
C SER A 735 -16.40 15.80 -18.82
N ASP A 736 -16.39 16.81 -17.96
CA ASP A 736 -15.93 16.75 -16.56
C ASP A 736 -14.44 16.34 -16.40
N GLY A 737 -13.56 17.22 -16.87
CA GLY A 737 -12.12 17.00 -16.85
C GLY A 737 -11.50 16.84 -15.47
N PHE A 738 -12.06 17.48 -14.45
CA PHE A 738 -11.52 17.46 -13.10
C PHE A 738 -11.70 16.09 -12.45
N GLU A 739 -12.92 15.55 -12.46
CA GLU A 739 -13.24 14.21 -11.98
C GLU A 739 -12.45 13.14 -12.74
N TYR A 740 -12.34 13.29 -14.07
CA TYR A 740 -11.55 12.39 -14.91
C TYR A 740 -10.06 12.39 -14.51
N HIS A 741 -9.49 13.57 -14.26
CA HIS A 741 -8.10 13.69 -13.84
C HIS A 741 -7.86 13.08 -12.45
N GLU A 742 -8.73 13.36 -11.47
CA GLU A 742 -8.64 12.78 -10.12
C GLU A 742 -8.82 11.26 -10.11
N THR A 743 -9.67 10.70 -10.99
CA THR A 743 -10.03 9.27 -10.93
C THR A 743 -9.12 8.39 -11.78
N TYR A 744 -8.77 8.84 -13.00
CA TYR A 744 -8.07 8.02 -13.99
C TYR A 744 -6.61 8.43 -14.25
N ARG A 745 -6.21 9.67 -13.93
CA ARG A 745 -4.85 10.16 -14.17
C ARG A 745 -4.02 10.21 -12.90
N GLN A 746 -4.50 10.92 -11.89
CA GLN A 746 -3.81 11.13 -10.62
C GLN A 746 -4.68 10.70 -9.44
N ASN A 747 -5.00 9.42 -9.39
CA ASN A 747 -5.76 8.87 -8.29
C ASN A 747 -4.94 8.80 -7.01
N LYS A 748 -5.34 9.59 -6.01
CA LYS A 748 -4.75 9.62 -4.66
C LYS A 748 -4.61 8.24 -4.02
N TRP A 749 -5.53 7.31 -4.30
CA TRP A 749 -5.46 5.94 -3.78
C TRP A 749 -4.47 5.06 -4.52
N ASP A 750 -4.18 5.34 -5.79
CA ASP A 750 -3.13 4.66 -6.54
C ASP A 750 -1.74 5.09 -6.02
N TYR A 751 -1.57 6.35 -5.62
CA TYR A 751 -0.34 6.78 -4.91
C TYR A 751 -0.20 6.10 -3.54
N MET A 752 -1.29 5.94 -2.79
CA MET A 752 -1.27 5.17 -1.53
C MET A 752 -0.89 3.71 -1.78
N ALA A 753 -1.49 3.07 -2.78
CA ALA A 753 -1.16 1.70 -3.17
C ALA A 753 0.30 1.55 -3.62
N PHE A 754 0.85 2.56 -4.31
CA PHE A 754 2.25 2.59 -4.70
C PHE A 754 3.19 2.64 -3.48
N LEU A 755 2.85 3.44 -2.46
CA LEU A 755 3.62 3.46 -1.21
C LEU A 755 3.60 2.10 -0.51
N PHE A 756 2.49 1.38 -0.56
CA PHE A 756 2.39 0.03 -0.01
C PHE A 756 3.26 -0.95 -0.82
N HIS A 757 3.25 -0.84 -2.15
CA HIS A 757 4.10 -1.64 -3.05
C HIS A 757 5.58 -1.45 -2.73
N LEU A 758 6.05 -0.22 -2.55
CA LEU A 758 7.43 0.08 -2.16
C LEU A 758 7.80 -0.42 -0.76
N CYS A 759 6.82 -0.64 0.13
CA CYS A 759 7.06 -1.17 1.47
C CYS A 759 7.05 -2.70 1.54
N GLU A 760 6.33 -3.36 0.63
CA GLU A 760 6.22 -4.83 0.59
C GLU A 760 7.24 -5.49 -0.33
N THR A 761 7.73 -4.77 -1.33
CA THR A 761 8.70 -5.29 -2.29
C THR A 761 10.10 -5.24 -1.70
N ASP A 762 10.85 -6.32 -1.88
CA ASP A 762 12.23 -6.42 -1.42
C ASP A 762 13.13 -5.48 -2.23
N LEU A 763 14.18 -4.93 -1.61
CA LEU A 763 15.07 -3.94 -2.23
C LEU A 763 15.74 -4.44 -3.52
N GLU A 764 15.94 -5.75 -3.63
CA GLU A 764 16.54 -6.44 -4.79
C GLU A 764 15.56 -6.57 -5.97
N GLU A 765 14.24 -6.54 -5.73
CA GLU A 765 13.22 -6.66 -6.79
C GLU A 765 12.75 -5.29 -7.32
N LEU A 766 13.17 -4.19 -6.68
CA LEU A 766 12.79 -2.83 -7.09
C LEU A 766 13.46 -2.44 -8.40
N THR A 767 12.66 -1.88 -9.31
CA THR A 767 13.17 -1.21 -10.51
C THR A 767 14.02 0.01 -10.13
N GLY A 768 14.84 0.53 -11.04
CA GLY A 768 15.70 1.69 -10.80
C GLY A 768 14.92 2.94 -10.35
N PRO A 769 13.81 3.34 -11.03
CA PRO A 769 12.88 4.37 -10.58
C PRO A 769 12.33 4.15 -9.16
N GLU A 770 11.87 2.94 -8.87
CA GLU A 770 11.32 2.60 -7.55
C GLU A 770 12.38 2.67 -6.46
N HIS A 771 13.60 2.20 -6.75
CA HIS A 771 14.74 2.29 -5.84
C HIS A 771 15.11 3.75 -5.54
N HIS A 772 15.07 4.63 -6.56
CA HIS A 772 15.29 6.07 -6.37
C HIS A 772 14.21 6.69 -5.46
N ILE A 773 12.94 6.37 -5.69
CA ILE A 773 11.82 6.88 -4.88
C ILE A 773 11.88 6.33 -3.45
N ARG A 774 12.22 5.05 -3.28
CA ARG A 774 12.45 4.42 -1.98
C ARG A 774 13.50 5.17 -1.17
N ALA A 775 14.64 5.51 -1.80
CA ALA A 775 15.70 6.27 -1.16
C ALA A 775 15.28 7.71 -0.77
N LEU A 776 14.41 8.37 -1.56
CA LEU A 776 13.84 9.68 -1.21
C LEU A 776 12.85 9.57 -0.05
N MET A 777 12.03 8.53 -0.04
CA MET A 777 11.06 8.24 1.01
C MET A 777 11.74 7.99 2.36
N ASP A 778 12.83 7.20 2.37
CA ASP A 778 13.62 6.93 3.59
C ASP A 778 14.30 8.21 4.13
N ARG A 779 14.53 9.23 3.28
CA ARG A 779 15.01 10.57 3.68
C ARG A 779 13.88 11.51 4.14
N GLY A 780 12.61 11.12 3.96
CA GLY A 780 11.45 11.96 4.25
C GLY A 780 11.16 13.04 3.20
N ASP A 781 11.75 12.92 2.00
CA ASP A 781 11.57 13.85 0.89
C ASP A 781 10.43 13.40 -0.04
N ALA A 782 9.45 14.30 -0.25
CA ALA A 782 8.29 14.04 -1.10
C ALA A 782 8.41 14.64 -2.53
N LYS A 783 9.65 15.00 -2.96
CA LYS A 783 9.91 15.69 -4.24
C LYS A 783 9.59 14.85 -5.49
N TRP A 784 9.45 13.53 -5.33
CA TRP A 784 9.07 12.62 -6.40
C TRP A 784 7.59 12.72 -6.79
N LEU A 785 6.74 13.34 -5.95
CA LEU A 785 5.35 13.61 -6.29
C LEU A 785 5.24 14.73 -7.34
N PRO A 786 4.28 14.67 -8.27
CA PRO A 786 4.14 15.63 -9.36
C PRO A 786 3.46 16.94 -8.92
N ILE A 787 4.07 17.65 -7.97
CA ILE A 787 3.55 18.91 -7.45
C ILE A 787 3.57 19.97 -8.55
N GLY A 788 2.40 20.54 -8.84
CA GLY A 788 2.18 21.58 -9.84
C GLY A 788 2.25 21.10 -11.29
N ARG A 789 2.33 19.79 -11.55
CA ARG A 789 2.47 19.24 -12.91
C ARG A 789 1.63 18.00 -13.15
N SER A 790 1.32 17.78 -14.41
CA SER A 790 0.77 16.52 -14.91
C SER A 790 1.11 16.35 -16.37
N LYS A 791 1.29 15.09 -16.81
CA LYS A 791 1.48 14.79 -18.24
C LYS A 791 0.27 15.19 -19.07
N PHE A 792 -0.92 15.15 -18.48
CA PHE A 792 -2.16 15.59 -19.13
C PHE A 792 -2.08 17.07 -19.57
N LEU A 793 -1.53 17.94 -18.73
CA LEU A 793 -1.39 19.37 -19.02
C LEU A 793 -0.17 19.69 -19.89
N GLU A 794 0.95 18.98 -19.67
CA GLU A 794 2.15 19.13 -20.50
C GLU A 794 1.89 18.69 -21.95
N GLY A 795 1.08 17.64 -22.17
CA GLY A 795 0.68 17.19 -23.50
C GLY A 795 -0.12 18.22 -24.31
N ALA A 796 -0.85 19.11 -23.64
CA ALA A 796 -1.59 20.21 -24.26
C ALA A 796 -0.78 21.51 -24.38
N GLY A 797 0.52 21.50 -24.03
CA GLY A 797 1.38 22.68 -24.08
C GLY A 797 1.11 23.72 -22.96
N MET A 798 0.19 23.44 -22.04
CA MET A 798 -0.11 24.27 -20.86
C MET A 798 0.76 23.91 -19.64
N GLY A 799 1.71 22.99 -19.82
CA GLY A 799 2.66 22.58 -18.79
C GLY A 799 3.91 23.46 -18.72
N MET A 800 4.00 24.19 -17.61
CA MET A 800 5.14 24.96 -17.07
C MET A 800 5.36 26.37 -17.65
N ASN A 801 5.35 27.37 -16.73
CA ASN A 801 5.91 28.69 -16.99
C ASN A 801 7.38 28.58 -17.44
N PRO A 802 7.82 29.30 -18.48
CA PRO A 802 9.20 29.26 -18.98
C PRO A 802 10.28 29.58 -17.94
N LEU A 803 9.91 30.27 -16.85
CA LEU A 803 10.80 30.60 -15.73
C LEU A 803 11.14 29.39 -14.85
N ASP A 804 10.15 28.55 -14.51
CA ASP A 804 10.35 27.32 -13.73
C ASP A 804 11.12 26.27 -14.52
N ARG A 805 10.77 26.18 -15.81
CA ARG A 805 11.68 26.06 -16.97
C ARG A 805 13.18 26.04 -16.67
N PHE A 806 13.69 27.27 -16.68
CA PHE A 806 15.08 27.66 -16.53
C PHE A 806 15.62 27.44 -15.11
N MET A 807 14.86 27.79 -14.07
CA MET A 807 15.32 27.65 -12.68
C MET A 807 15.65 26.21 -12.33
N ARG A 808 14.88 25.25 -12.85
CA ARG A 808 15.17 23.82 -12.62
C ARG A 808 16.27 23.27 -13.51
N ILE A 809 16.42 23.75 -14.76
CA ILE A 809 17.61 23.43 -15.57
C ILE A 809 18.87 23.90 -14.83
N GLN A 810 18.82 25.07 -14.18
CA GLN A 810 19.90 25.60 -13.36
C GLN A 810 20.14 24.76 -12.09
N GLU A 811 19.09 24.28 -11.44
CA GLU A 811 19.20 23.40 -10.27
C GLU A 811 19.72 22.00 -10.65
N GLN A 812 19.28 21.46 -11.79
CA GLN A 812 19.78 20.21 -12.36
C GLN A 812 21.22 20.30 -12.78
N THR A 813 21.66 21.40 -13.41
CA THR A 813 23.08 21.61 -13.76
C THR A 813 23.94 21.74 -12.50
N LYS A 814 23.41 22.34 -11.43
CA LYS A 814 24.10 22.43 -10.14
C LYS A 814 24.19 21.07 -9.44
N TYR A 815 23.13 20.27 -9.46
CA TYR A 815 23.11 18.90 -8.95
C TYR A 815 24.02 17.96 -9.78
N LEU A 816 24.01 18.10 -11.12
CA LEU A 816 24.91 17.36 -12.00
C LEU A 816 26.36 17.70 -11.68
N GLY A 817 26.67 18.98 -11.43
CA GLY A 817 28.00 19.42 -11.05
C GLY A 817 28.48 18.76 -9.75
N SER A 818 27.68 18.80 -8.69
CA SER A 818 28.05 18.19 -7.41
C SER A 818 28.07 16.65 -7.45
N PHE A 819 27.18 16.04 -8.25
CA PHE A 819 27.15 14.59 -8.45
C PHE A 819 28.36 14.11 -9.25
N VAL A 820 28.77 14.84 -10.31
CA VAL A 820 29.97 14.54 -11.09
C VAL A 820 31.21 14.64 -10.22
N GLU A 821 31.35 15.67 -9.38
CA GLU A 821 32.47 15.79 -8.44
C GLU A 821 32.52 14.61 -7.45
N SER A 822 31.38 14.28 -6.81
CA SER A 822 31.29 13.16 -5.85
C SER A 822 31.58 11.80 -6.50
N ASN A 823 31.08 11.57 -7.72
CA ASN A 823 31.32 10.34 -8.45
C ASN A 823 32.76 10.24 -8.97
N GLN A 824 33.39 11.36 -9.32
CA GLN A 824 34.78 11.37 -9.77
C GLN A 824 35.74 11.00 -8.63
N ASP A 825 35.46 11.42 -7.40
CA ASP A 825 36.24 11.03 -6.22
C ASP A 825 35.97 9.59 -5.78
N SER A 826 34.72 9.12 -5.89
CA SER A 826 34.37 7.71 -5.68
C SER A 826 35.04 6.80 -6.71
N TRP A 827 35.08 7.19 -7.99
CA TRP A 827 35.79 6.48 -9.06
C TRP A 827 37.29 6.39 -8.80
N LYS A 828 37.93 7.47 -8.36
CA LYS A 828 39.35 7.46 -8.00
C LYS A 828 39.65 6.53 -6.83
N SER A 829 38.72 6.42 -5.87
CA SER A 829 38.84 5.50 -4.73
C SER A 829 38.69 4.04 -5.19
N ILE A 830 37.66 3.74 -5.97
CA ILE A 830 37.39 2.40 -6.49
C ILE A 830 38.48 1.93 -7.44
N SER A 831 38.95 2.79 -8.36
CA SER A 831 40.06 2.49 -9.26
C SER A 831 41.33 2.12 -8.48
N ARG A 832 41.61 2.82 -7.37
CA ARG A 832 42.70 2.46 -6.46
C ARG A 832 42.48 1.08 -5.84
N SER A 833 41.29 0.79 -5.31
CA SER A 833 40.97 -0.52 -4.73
C SER A 833 41.04 -1.65 -5.77
N MET A 834 40.60 -1.41 -7.01
CA MET A 834 40.65 -2.40 -8.10
C MET A 834 42.09 -2.66 -8.55
N SER A 835 42.92 -1.62 -8.63
CA SER A 835 44.35 -1.79 -8.93
C SER A 835 45.08 -2.60 -7.85
N GLN A 836 44.70 -2.41 -6.58
CA GLN A 836 45.21 -3.21 -5.45
C GLN A 836 44.75 -4.67 -5.55
N LEU A 837 43.49 -4.92 -5.89
CA LEU A 837 42.97 -6.27 -6.08
C LEU A 837 43.66 -6.98 -7.25
N ASP A 838 43.87 -6.29 -8.38
CA ASP A 838 44.55 -6.84 -9.56
C ASP A 838 46.02 -7.18 -9.26
N SER A 839 46.70 -6.35 -8.46
CA SER A 839 48.05 -6.67 -7.98
C SER A 839 48.07 -7.90 -7.06
N ALA A 840 47.12 -8.01 -6.12
CA ALA A 840 47.03 -9.14 -5.20
C ALA A 840 46.70 -10.46 -5.91
N ILE A 841 45.87 -10.42 -6.96
CA ILE A 841 45.54 -11.57 -7.79
C ILE A 841 46.76 -12.01 -8.61
N ARG A 842 47.51 -11.08 -9.21
CA ARG A 842 48.74 -11.40 -9.95
C ARG A 842 49.79 -12.04 -9.06
N ASP A 843 50.06 -11.47 -7.89
CA ASP A 843 51.04 -12.01 -6.93
C ASP A 843 50.67 -13.44 -6.49
N LYS A 844 49.37 -13.71 -6.30
CA LYS A 844 48.90 -15.04 -5.94
C LYS A 844 49.00 -16.03 -7.10
N LEU A 845 48.75 -15.58 -8.33
CA LEU A 845 48.88 -16.39 -9.53
C LEU A 845 50.34 -16.77 -9.80
N ASP A 846 51.26 -15.83 -9.64
CA ASP A 846 52.70 -16.06 -9.78
C ASP A 846 53.21 -17.02 -8.70
N GLY A 847 52.72 -16.90 -7.46
CA GLY A 847 53.01 -17.83 -6.38
C GLY A 847 52.61 -19.28 -6.71
N MET A 848 51.40 -19.50 -7.25
CA MET A 848 50.97 -20.82 -7.68
C MET A 848 51.77 -21.37 -8.87
N LEU A 849 52.21 -20.50 -9.79
CA LEU A 849 53.05 -20.88 -10.93
C LEU A 849 54.45 -21.32 -10.49
N THR A 850 55.01 -20.67 -9.47
CA THR A 850 56.27 -21.12 -8.85
C THR A 850 56.13 -22.47 -8.16
N GLU A 851 55.07 -22.68 -7.37
CA GLU A 851 54.81 -23.98 -6.73
C GLU A 851 54.64 -25.11 -7.76
N LEU A 852 53.92 -24.86 -8.86
CA LEU A 852 53.80 -25.82 -9.96
C LEU A 852 55.14 -26.16 -10.61
N ARG A 853 56.02 -25.17 -10.76
CA ARG A 853 57.35 -25.36 -11.35
C ARG A 853 58.26 -26.17 -10.42
N ASP A 854 58.19 -25.93 -9.12
CA ASP A 854 58.95 -26.67 -8.11
C ASP A 854 58.47 -28.13 -8.02
N LEU A 855 57.15 -28.36 -8.04
CA LEU A 855 56.59 -29.71 -8.11
C LEU A 855 57.01 -30.47 -9.38
N GLN A 856 57.12 -29.79 -10.53
CA GLN A 856 57.63 -30.39 -11.76
C GLN A 856 59.13 -30.76 -11.65
N LEU A 857 59.92 -29.95 -10.95
CA LEU A 857 61.33 -30.21 -10.67
C LEU A 857 61.51 -31.39 -9.72
N GLU A 858 60.71 -31.47 -8.66
CA GLU A 858 60.68 -32.62 -7.75
C GLU A 858 60.27 -33.90 -8.48
N LEU A 859 59.25 -33.85 -9.35
CA LEU A 859 58.83 -34.98 -10.19
C LEU A 859 59.93 -35.43 -11.16
N LYS A 860 60.73 -34.49 -11.71
CA LYS A 860 61.89 -34.82 -12.53
C LYS A 860 63.02 -35.46 -11.72
N GLN A 861 63.30 -34.95 -10.52
CA GLN A 861 64.32 -35.52 -9.63
C GLN A 861 63.94 -36.93 -9.15
N GLN A 862 62.66 -37.16 -8.83
CA GLN A 862 62.16 -38.49 -8.46
C GLN A 862 62.22 -39.50 -9.61
N ARG A 863 62.08 -39.05 -10.87
CA ARG A 863 62.28 -39.90 -12.05
C ARG A 863 63.77 -40.25 -12.25
N MET A 864 64.67 -39.28 -12.07
CA MET A 864 66.12 -39.51 -12.18
C MET A 864 66.72 -40.38 -11.06
N LEU A 865 66.03 -40.51 -9.92
CA LEU A 865 66.41 -41.41 -8.83
C LEU A 865 65.83 -42.83 -8.97
N LYS A 866 64.92 -43.04 -9.93
CA LYS A 866 64.31 -44.34 -10.24
C LYS A 866 64.93 -45.04 -11.45
N ASP A 867 65.63 -44.30 -12.30
CA ASP A 867 66.53 -44.80 -13.34
C ASP A 867 67.94 -44.96 -12.75
#